data_AF-F9WW03-F1
#
_entry.id   AF-F9WW03-F1
#
_cell.length_a   1.000
_cell.length_b   1.000
_cell.length_c   1.000
_cell.angle_alpha   90.00
_cell.angle_beta   90.00
_cell.angle_gamma   90.00
#
_symmetry.space_group_name_H-M   'P 1'
#
loop_
_entity.id
_entity.type
_entity.pdbx_description
1 polymer ?
#
loop_
_entity_poly.entity_id
_entity_poly.type
_entity_poly.pdbx_seq_one_letter_code
_entity_poly.pdbx_strand_id
1 'polypeptide(L)'
;MKSSFSFIAVRLVIVLWLAAVCRVSFSKDDSETWKTEQKNREKVFLCGAADLFVEWNVTFGALQKRAEKVNATATKILRNLELYKNSTGVKHNTSVAIEMVMGVMSNTSAALNVSRGFMDGIERDFFNAFEAVKDYPENFTFGYSNGVYNGKRESEILEFFKNVTKLFTECKNRTGRNVTIDLLGQEVMNEVDNETTNLTEWEEKRKTKWNGSLTNATAWLSQMQNYTYNHSTDAPKRTVNIWAYNVTAWDTIKKDCYRIAYNCSNSSTVSTIVNSSRLNILRHLQDIANQSTANDSLKENGCEGAHELFQSTVSAGFSEVENNESKLKEMCRNFNETLQNGTCTTNMTSIGWMRHRFNVAVPEMIERLSKSLIHLMSAEKLVMGTFTDLFTSRREALCNETHVVRQMNNTFDTMAAHDVLWKADIKFANSSLVSADRNISEAKNKSDAALKLVSEAQVVTSGHLKVYSDAHEALSSVKSAENASVIAKGVALVLIGKAESEQKEVEKVRSELGAARDEKKSRLEAISKNFSDALEHAKNDFAHDANVCGESDFVAPNVSIYVAEAVFAQLMAVNFSADSTNGDKLLERCTQKVKAMREFVKEIALHSNATRDNASQALQNAIVAESKSKEVEKNAIDVVKGEINKKRNEICAAGGNMIALFGKVAELERQLENHYKNLSAVGELSKETMNRALVVVQNCTAATTIAMEAVITVLKTTNETGHVVDANSSCAKAFVNVTNEDGVIRRVLSNTETTKAHVEQMHGGVNTSLAVGKSQLEQMKGNFTALSEFTNDGHLASAGSACSLADINVSELTLENATKIYLKLSDFATFNASRIEASLTLFGNVVSGISSNLDIAVKHHKGAAGNAKHAEIKAKEVEKETRAVLNKALEKQRKKLCGTIKQLTEINGNTTVLQKEASLVRESANAHWKRAVTAGLDAEEAAARAVAAEPHAFEATLRYQMTSDTARNTRIDAGRVIKNATFSLHSNKERIRKINSKFAATIRAISSQQCEYKVDVCKSAVVCNVTSDLEKSLRDIRNLTALMNITVEKEALTRLSLSEKNVKELMQETSRRANATEAAAAAALNAAEDSKCTPLYLQLLHVVDNLS
;
A
#
# COMPACT_ATOMS: atom_id res chain seq x y z
N MET A 1 58.14 -79.21 31.21
CA MET A 1 58.24 -79.20 29.75
C MET A 1 56.97 -79.82 29.17
N LYS A 2 56.20 -79.02 28.42
CA LYS A 2 55.17 -79.38 27.43
C LYS A 2 54.27 -80.59 27.70
N SER A 3 53.06 -80.31 28.20
CA SER A 3 51.78 -80.92 27.74
C SER A 3 50.55 -80.42 28.56
N SER A 4 50.72 -79.43 29.44
CA SER A 4 49.64 -78.87 30.29
C SER A 4 48.61 -77.99 29.55
N PHE A 5 48.60 -77.95 28.22
CA PHE A 5 47.72 -77.05 27.44
C PHE A 5 46.62 -77.76 26.63
N SER A 6 46.69 -79.08 26.42
CA SER A 6 45.64 -79.82 25.68
C SER A 6 44.51 -80.33 26.59
N PHE A 7 44.81 -80.69 27.84
CA PHE A 7 43.80 -81.22 28.77
C PHE A 7 42.90 -80.14 29.41
N ILE A 8 43.38 -78.91 29.53
CA ILE A 8 42.60 -77.77 30.05
C ILE A 8 41.69 -77.19 28.96
N ALA A 9 42.14 -77.17 27.70
CA ALA A 9 41.33 -76.74 26.56
C ALA A 9 40.16 -77.70 26.30
N VAL A 10 40.37 -79.02 26.38
CA VAL A 10 39.28 -80.01 26.24
C VAL A 10 38.30 -79.96 27.42
N ARG A 11 38.77 -79.71 28.66
CA ARG A 11 37.87 -79.50 29.81
C ARG A 11 37.11 -78.17 29.76
N LEU A 12 37.72 -77.08 29.27
CA LEU A 12 37.03 -75.82 29.06
C LEU A 12 36.02 -75.92 27.91
N VAL A 13 36.32 -76.65 26.84
CA VAL A 13 35.35 -76.91 25.77
C VAL A 13 34.23 -77.81 26.29
N ILE A 14 34.49 -78.86 27.08
CA ILE A 14 33.43 -79.70 27.68
C ILE A 14 32.61 -78.94 28.73
N VAL A 15 33.20 -78.05 29.52
CA VAL A 15 32.48 -77.19 30.49
C VAL A 15 31.72 -76.06 29.78
N LEU A 16 32.24 -75.51 28.68
CA LEU A 16 31.53 -74.54 27.84
C LEU A 16 30.45 -75.20 26.98
N TRP A 17 30.62 -76.46 26.57
CA TRP A 17 29.60 -77.24 25.86
C TRP A 17 28.55 -77.78 26.83
N LEU A 18 28.89 -78.17 28.06
CA LEU A 18 27.92 -78.46 29.11
C LEU A 18 27.24 -77.19 29.64
N ALA A 19 27.92 -76.04 29.70
CA ALA A 19 27.27 -74.76 30.00
C ALA A 19 26.45 -74.22 28.82
N ALA A 20 26.75 -74.60 27.58
CA ALA A 20 25.94 -74.27 26.40
C ALA A 20 24.78 -75.25 26.19
N VAL A 21 24.95 -76.54 26.49
CA VAL A 21 23.91 -77.58 26.35
C VAL A 21 23.02 -77.66 27.59
N CYS A 22 23.53 -77.36 28.80
CA CYS A 22 22.68 -77.19 30.00
C CYS A 22 22.09 -75.78 30.14
N ARG A 23 22.50 -74.77 29.34
CA ARG A 23 21.73 -73.52 29.15
C ARG A 23 20.69 -73.60 28.04
N VAL A 24 20.62 -74.72 27.31
CA VAL A 24 19.63 -74.96 26.25
C VAL A 24 18.47 -75.87 26.70
N SER A 25 18.43 -76.32 27.96
CA SER A 25 17.28 -77.09 28.49
C SER A 25 16.84 -76.69 29.90
N PHE A 26 16.77 -75.38 30.17
CA PHE A 26 15.89 -74.82 31.22
C PHE A 26 15.02 -73.68 30.66
N SER A 27 14.62 -73.76 29.39
CA SER A 27 13.26 -73.35 29.06
C SER A 27 12.38 -74.53 29.45
N LYS A 28 11.77 -74.45 30.63
CA LYS A 28 10.49 -75.12 30.81
C LYS A 28 9.58 -74.50 29.74
N ASP A 29 9.50 -75.17 28.60
CA ASP A 29 8.54 -74.90 27.55
C ASP A 29 7.17 -75.40 28.04
N ASP A 30 6.75 -74.86 29.18
CA ASP A 30 5.44 -74.96 29.81
C ASP A 30 4.87 -73.53 29.91
N SER A 31 5.15 -72.66 28.91
CA SER A 31 4.24 -71.55 28.70
C SER A 31 2.99 -72.20 28.13
N GLU A 32 2.02 -72.48 29.00
CA GLU A 32 0.72 -72.93 28.55
C GLU A 32 0.29 -72.01 27.39
N THR A 33 0.02 -72.55 26.21
CA THR A 33 -0.21 -71.76 24.98
C THR A 33 -1.21 -70.64 25.20
N TRP A 34 -2.21 -70.90 26.05
CA TRP A 34 -3.23 -69.95 26.45
C TRP A 34 -2.70 -68.72 27.19
N LYS A 35 -1.66 -68.87 28.02
CA LYS A 35 -1.03 -67.77 28.75
C LYS A 35 -0.33 -66.82 27.80
N THR A 36 0.35 -67.36 26.78
CA THR A 36 1.00 -66.57 25.73
C THR A 36 -0.02 -65.86 24.85
N GLU A 37 -1.11 -66.53 24.47
CA GLU A 37 -2.22 -65.91 23.72
C GLU A 37 -2.88 -64.77 24.50
N GLN A 38 -3.13 -64.98 25.79
CA GLN A 38 -3.73 -63.95 26.65
C GLN A 38 -2.78 -62.78 26.90
N LYS A 39 -1.48 -63.02 27.12
CA LYS A 39 -0.45 -61.97 27.21
C LYS A 39 -0.40 -61.12 25.93
N ASN A 40 -0.57 -61.73 24.76
CA ASN A 40 -0.60 -61.01 23.49
C ASN A 40 -1.83 -60.09 23.38
N ARG A 41 -3.01 -60.54 23.81
CA ARG A 41 -4.24 -59.73 23.82
C ARG A 41 -4.13 -58.54 24.78
N GLU A 42 -3.63 -58.79 26.00
CA GLU A 42 -3.31 -57.75 26.98
C GLU A 42 -2.29 -56.76 26.41
N LYS A 43 -1.24 -57.25 25.74
CA LYS A 43 -0.21 -56.41 25.10
C LYS A 43 -0.78 -55.51 23.99
N VAL A 44 -1.75 -55.97 23.20
CA VAL A 44 -2.39 -55.14 22.15
C VAL A 44 -3.05 -53.91 22.76
N PHE A 45 -3.82 -54.08 23.84
CA PHE A 45 -4.44 -52.95 24.55
C PHE A 45 -3.40 -51.97 25.10
N LEU A 46 -2.35 -52.49 25.74
CA LEU A 46 -1.29 -51.69 26.35
C LEU A 46 -0.48 -50.93 25.30
N CYS A 47 -0.23 -51.53 24.13
CA CYS A 47 0.37 -50.84 23.00
C CYS A 47 -0.50 -49.67 22.54
N GLY A 48 -1.83 -49.84 22.48
CA GLY A 48 -2.76 -48.78 22.13
C GLY A 48 -2.80 -47.63 23.14
N ALA A 49 -2.78 -47.94 24.44
CA ALA A 49 -2.70 -46.93 25.49
C ALA A 49 -1.36 -46.17 25.48
N ALA A 50 -0.24 -46.89 25.31
CA ALA A 50 1.09 -46.30 25.20
C ALA A 50 1.23 -45.39 23.96
N ASP A 51 0.60 -45.75 22.83
CA ASP A 51 0.57 -44.93 21.62
C ASP A 51 -0.07 -43.56 21.88
N LEU A 52 -1.25 -43.54 22.49
CA LEU A 52 -1.94 -42.29 22.85
C LEU A 52 -1.12 -41.46 23.83
N PHE A 53 -0.59 -42.06 24.89
CA PHE A 53 0.21 -41.35 25.90
C PHE A 53 1.42 -40.64 25.29
N VAL A 54 2.20 -41.36 24.46
CA VAL A 54 3.39 -40.79 23.81
C VAL A 54 2.99 -39.71 22.81
N GLU A 55 1.97 -39.96 21.98
CA GLU A 55 1.50 -38.98 21.00
C GLU A 55 1.00 -37.70 21.65
N TRP A 56 0.23 -37.81 22.72
CA TRP A 56 -0.25 -36.67 23.48
C TRP A 56 0.90 -35.86 24.07
N ASN A 57 1.83 -36.51 24.76
CA ASN A 57 2.95 -35.82 25.38
C ASN A 57 3.82 -35.07 24.37
N VAL A 58 4.10 -35.70 23.23
CA VAL A 58 4.83 -35.07 22.14
C VAL A 58 4.04 -33.90 21.53
N THR A 59 2.75 -34.08 21.28
CA THR A 59 1.88 -33.06 20.67
C THR A 59 1.77 -31.81 21.53
N PHE A 60 1.41 -31.97 22.80
CA PHE A 60 1.24 -30.82 23.71
C PHE A 60 2.59 -30.21 24.12
N GLY A 61 3.66 -31.02 24.18
CA GLY A 61 5.02 -30.51 24.37
C GLY A 61 5.47 -29.62 23.20
N ALA A 62 5.11 -29.98 21.96
CA ALA A 62 5.41 -29.16 20.80
C ALA A 62 4.66 -27.83 20.78
N LEU A 63 3.35 -27.87 21.05
CA LEU A 63 2.52 -26.66 21.13
C LEU A 63 3.01 -25.70 22.22
N GLN A 64 3.46 -26.22 23.36
CA GLN A 64 4.00 -25.40 24.44
C GLN A 64 5.29 -24.67 24.02
N LYS A 65 6.23 -25.37 23.39
CA LYS A 65 7.48 -24.76 22.90
C LYS A 65 7.23 -23.66 21.85
N ARG A 66 6.30 -23.90 20.91
CA ARG A 66 5.91 -22.89 19.91
C ARG A 66 5.27 -21.67 20.59
N ALA A 67 4.41 -21.88 21.58
CA ALA A 67 3.80 -20.80 22.36
C ALA A 67 4.85 -19.98 23.14
N GLU A 68 5.86 -20.61 23.74
CA GLU A 68 6.96 -19.92 24.42
C GLU A 68 7.73 -18.98 23.47
N LYS A 69 7.94 -19.39 22.22
CA LYS A 69 8.58 -18.54 21.19
C LYS A 69 7.71 -17.33 20.82
N VAL A 70 6.40 -17.52 20.72
CA VAL A 70 5.43 -16.42 20.53
C VAL A 70 5.49 -15.44 21.70
N ASN A 71 5.50 -15.96 22.94
CA ASN A 71 5.59 -15.13 24.14
C ASN A 71 6.89 -14.32 24.20
N ALA A 72 8.03 -14.94 23.87
CA ALA A 72 9.33 -14.28 23.84
C ALA A 72 9.34 -13.13 22.82
N THR A 73 8.80 -13.38 21.61
CA THR A 73 8.69 -12.37 20.55
C THR A 73 7.76 -11.22 20.98
N ALA A 74 6.59 -11.54 21.50
CA ALA A 74 5.63 -10.57 22.03
C ALA A 74 6.24 -9.70 23.14
N THR A 75 6.92 -10.33 24.11
CA THR A 75 7.60 -9.62 25.19
C THR A 75 8.69 -8.68 24.66
N LYS A 76 9.44 -9.10 23.64
CA LYS A 76 10.48 -8.27 22.99
C LYS A 76 9.86 -7.06 22.30
N ILE A 77 8.73 -7.22 21.62
CA ILE A 77 7.97 -6.12 21.00
C ILE A 77 7.50 -5.11 22.07
N LEU A 78 6.92 -5.58 23.18
CA LEU A 78 6.46 -4.72 24.28
C LEU A 78 7.59 -3.91 24.93
N ARG A 79 8.81 -4.44 24.96
CA ARG A 79 9.98 -3.74 25.51
C ARG A 79 10.54 -2.66 24.59
N ASN A 80 10.19 -2.67 23.30
CA ASN A 80 10.72 -1.75 22.30
C ASN A 80 9.58 -1.04 21.53
N LEU A 81 8.53 -0.59 22.24
CA LEU A 81 7.36 0.06 21.65
C LEU A 81 7.69 1.39 20.97
N GLU A 82 8.80 2.04 21.34
CA GLU A 82 9.33 3.24 20.70
C GLU A 82 9.74 3.03 19.23
N LEU A 83 9.90 1.77 18.81
CA LEU A 83 10.15 1.43 17.42
C LEU A 83 8.89 1.50 16.54
N TYR A 84 7.72 1.72 17.14
CA TYR A 84 6.44 1.70 16.45
C TYR A 84 5.78 3.08 16.49
N LYS A 85 5.29 3.55 15.34
CA LYS A 85 4.47 4.75 15.25
C LYS A 85 3.11 4.57 15.94
N ASN A 86 2.51 3.40 15.78
CA ASN A 86 1.26 2.99 16.46
C ASN A 86 1.54 2.18 17.73
N SER A 87 2.31 2.74 18.67
CA SER A 87 2.72 2.05 19.89
C SER A 87 1.53 1.57 20.74
N THR A 88 0.43 2.32 20.78
CA THR A 88 -0.80 1.93 21.52
C THR A 88 -1.46 0.69 20.92
N GLY A 89 -1.65 0.64 19.60
CA GLY A 89 -2.24 -0.51 18.93
C GLY A 89 -1.37 -1.76 19.05
N VAL A 90 -0.05 -1.60 18.89
CA VAL A 90 0.93 -2.68 19.05
C VAL A 90 0.95 -3.19 20.49
N LYS A 91 0.93 -2.30 21.49
CA LYS A 91 0.84 -2.68 22.90
C LYS A 91 -0.41 -3.52 23.20
N HIS A 92 -1.57 -3.09 22.69
CA HIS A 92 -2.82 -3.83 22.86
C HIS A 92 -2.73 -5.22 22.24
N ASN A 93 -2.39 -5.32 20.94
CA ASN A 93 -2.29 -6.59 20.23
C ASN A 93 -1.32 -7.55 20.90
N THR A 94 -0.18 -7.05 21.35
CA THR A 94 0.86 -7.86 21.97
C THR A 94 0.47 -8.33 23.38
N SER A 95 -0.23 -7.49 24.15
CA SER A 95 -0.76 -7.88 25.47
C SER A 95 -1.82 -8.97 25.33
N VAL A 96 -2.75 -8.82 24.38
CA VAL A 96 -3.77 -9.84 24.06
C VAL A 96 -3.11 -11.14 23.59
N ALA A 97 -2.05 -11.07 22.76
CA ALA A 97 -1.32 -12.25 22.33
C ALA A 97 -0.67 -12.99 23.51
N ILE A 98 -0.10 -12.27 24.48
CA ILE A 98 0.49 -12.87 25.70
C ILE A 98 -0.60 -13.58 26.53
N GLU A 99 -1.76 -12.97 26.71
CA GLU A 99 -2.89 -13.61 27.41
C GLU A 99 -3.35 -14.90 26.69
N MET A 100 -3.42 -14.88 25.36
CA MET A 100 -3.74 -16.07 24.57
C MET A 100 -2.68 -17.16 24.72
N VAL A 101 -1.39 -16.81 24.71
CA VAL A 101 -0.29 -17.76 24.96
C VAL A 101 -0.37 -18.35 26.36
N MET A 102 -0.69 -17.57 27.39
CA MET A 102 -0.95 -18.10 28.73
C MET A 102 -2.08 -19.14 28.70
N GLY A 103 -3.12 -18.89 27.91
CA GLY A 103 -4.17 -19.87 27.65
C GLY A 103 -3.67 -21.16 26.97
N VAL A 104 -2.73 -21.06 26.03
CA VAL A 104 -2.08 -22.24 25.41
C VAL A 104 -1.30 -23.02 26.45
N MET A 105 -0.41 -22.36 27.20
CA MET A 105 0.42 -22.99 28.23
C MET A 105 -0.43 -23.66 29.32
N SER A 106 -1.55 -23.04 29.71
CA SER A 106 -2.49 -23.63 30.67
C SER A 106 -3.17 -24.89 30.09
N ASN A 107 -3.60 -24.87 28.83
CA ASN A 107 -4.26 -26.01 28.20
C ASN A 107 -3.30 -27.18 27.94
N THR A 108 -2.07 -26.90 27.47
CA THR A 108 -1.04 -27.92 27.26
C THR A 108 -0.63 -28.56 28.59
N SER A 109 -0.45 -27.76 29.65
CA SER A 109 -0.14 -28.28 30.98
C SER A 109 -1.26 -29.16 31.54
N ALA A 110 -2.52 -28.74 31.38
CA ALA A 110 -3.68 -29.56 31.76
C ALA A 110 -3.72 -30.88 30.97
N ALA A 111 -3.50 -30.84 29.66
CA ALA A 111 -3.47 -32.02 28.80
C ALA A 111 -2.34 -33.00 29.19
N LEU A 112 -1.15 -32.49 29.51
CA LEU A 112 -0.03 -33.33 29.98
C LEU A 112 -0.35 -34.00 31.33
N ASN A 113 -1.08 -33.32 32.23
CA ASN A 113 -1.55 -33.92 33.48
C ASN A 113 -2.61 -35.00 33.23
N VAL A 114 -3.57 -34.76 32.32
CA VAL A 114 -4.57 -35.77 31.91
C VAL A 114 -3.90 -37.00 31.30
N SER A 115 -2.90 -36.80 30.45
CA SER A 115 -2.10 -37.88 29.84
C SER A 115 -1.43 -38.77 30.89
N ARG A 116 -0.83 -38.18 31.94
CA ARG A 116 -0.26 -38.94 33.06
C ARG A 116 -1.33 -39.69 33.85
N GLY A 117 -2.39 -39.01 34.26
CA GLY A 117 -3.50 -39.63 34.99
C GLY A 117 -4.17 -40.77 34.23
N PHE A 118 -4.23 -40.68 32.90
CA PHE A 118 -4.69 -41.76 32.02
C PHE A 118 -3.82 -43.02 32.17
N MET A 119 -2.49 -42.91 32.04
CA MET A 119 -1.62 -44.09 32.12
C MET A 119 -1.50 -44.66 33.54
N ASP A 120 -1.44 -43.80 34.56
CA ASP A 120 -1.45 -44.22 35.97
C ASP A 120 -2.75 -44.97 36.30
N GLY A 121 -3.88 -44.50 35.76
CA GLY A 121 -5.17 -45.17 35.87
C GLY A 121 -5.18 -46.55 35.23
N ILE A 122 -4.65 -46.68 34.00
CA ILE A 122 -4.54 -47.98 33.32
C ILE A 122 -3.67 -48.97 34.10
N GLU A 123 -2.55 -48.55 34.68
CA GLU A 123 -1.72 -49.41 35.54
C GLU A 123 -2.54 -49.96 36.71
N ARG A 124 -3.22 -49.06 37.42
CA ARG A 124 -4.03 -49.40 38.59
C ARG A 124 -5.17 -50.37 38.23
N ASP A 125 -5.85 -50.14 37.12
CA ASP A 125 -6.97 -50.97 36.68
C ASP A 125 -6.52 -52.39 36.29
N PHE A 126 -5.33 -52.52 35.69
CA PHE A 126 -4.66 -53.82 35.48
C PHE A 126 -4.33 -54.50 36.80
N PHE A 127 -3.71 -53.78 37.73
CA PHE A 127 -3.30 -54.32 39.02
C PHE A 127 -4.49 -54.87 39.82
N ASN A 128 -5.60 -54.13 39.87
CA ASN A 128 -6.80 -54.50 40.60
C ASN A 128 -7.44 -55.79 40.08
N ALA A 129 -7.41 -56.04 38.76
CA ALA A 129 -7.96 -57.26 38.18
C ALA A 129 -7.22 -58.51 38.71
N PHE A 130 -5.89 -58.45 38.77
CA PHE A 130 -5.05 -59.54 39.27
C PHE A 130 -5.19 -59.75 40.78
N GLU A 131 -5.40 -58.67 41.55
CA GLU A 131 -5.69 -58.79 42.98
C GLU A 131 -7.04 -59.45 43.27
N ALA A 132 -8.03 -59.31 42.38
CA ALA A 132 -9.35 -59.92 42.54
C ALA A 132 -9.32 -61.46 42.44
N VAL A 133 -8.35 -62.05 41.74
CA VAL A 133 -8.27 -63.51 41.50
C VAL A 133 -7.19 -64.22 42.29
N LYS A 134 -6.44 -63.50 43.13
CA LYS A 134 -5.27 -64.02 43.86
C LYS A 134 -5.55 -65.21 44.79
N ASP A 135 -6.82 -65.46 45.08
CA ASP A 135 -7.27 -66.53 45.98
C ASP A 135 -7.24 -67.92 45.35
N TYR A 136 -7.47 -67.96 44.04
CA TYR A 136 -7.62 -69.15 43.20
C TYR A 136 -7.07 -68.91 41.80
N PRO A 137 -5.79 -68.52 41.66
CA PRO A 137 -5.22 -68.18 40.35
C PRO A 137 -5.34 -69.33 39.32
N GLU A 138 -5.42 -70.58 39.77
CA GLU A 138 -5.64 -71.79 38.96
C GLU A 138 -7.03 -71.89 38.33
N ASN A 139 -8.03 -71.14 38.81
CA ASN A 139 -9.38 -71.13 38.23
C ASN A 139 -9.51 -70.14 37.07
N PHE A 140 -8.52 -69.26 36.88
CA PHE A 140 -8.59 -68.17 35.93
C PHE A 140 -7.57 -68.29 34.80
N THR A 141 -7.94 -67.79 33.63
CA THR A 141 -7.02 -67.48 32.54
C THR A 141 -6.64 -66.00 32.58
N PHE A 142 -5.35 -65.73 32.70
CA PHE A 142 -4.74 -64.41 32.63
C PHE A 142 -3.32 -64.48 32.03
N GLY A 143 -2.91 -63.44 31.32
CA GLY A 143 -1.57 -63.38 30.76
C GLY A 143 -0.54 -62.94 31.80
N TYR A 144 -0.55 -61.66 32.14
CA TYR A 144 0.28 -61.06 33.21
C TYR A 144 -0.26 -61.41 34.60
N SER A 145 0.56 -61.25 35.65
CA SER A 145 0.16 -61.54 37.03
C SER A 145 0.80 -60.56 38.02
N ASN A 146 0.37 -60.58 39.29
CA ASN A 146 1.00 -59.80 40.36
C ASN A 146 1.92 -60.68 41.21
N GLY A 147 3.12 -60.17 41.51
CA GLY A 147 4.16 -60.84 42.29
C GLY A 147 4.60 -60.03 43.51
N VAL A 148 5.48 -60.63 44.33
CA VAL A 148 6.13 -59.96 45.46
C VAL A 148 7.61 -59.77 45.14
N TYR A 149 8.06 -58.52 45.10
CA TYR A 149 9.45 -58.14 44.82
C TYR A 149 9.93 -57.19 45.92
N ASN A 150 11.07 -57.51 46.55
CA ASN A 150 11.63 -56.74 47.68
C ASN A 150 10.61 -56.42 48.79
N GLY A 151 9.72 -57.36 49.11
CA GLY A 151 8.69 -57.18 50.14
C GLY A 151 7.50 -56.32 49.71
N LYS A 152 7.41 -55.88 48.45
CA LYS A 152 6.31 -55.08 47.90
C LYS A 152 5.51 -55.86 46.87
N ARG A 153 4.22 -55.55 46.76
CA ARG A 153 3.35 -56.10 45.73
C ARG A 153 3.53 -55.32 44.44
N GLU A 154 4.04 -55.96 43.40
CA GLU A 154 4.23 -55.35 42.08
C GLU A 154 3.56 -56.20 41.00
N SER A 155 3.09 -55.55 39.93
CA SER A 155 2.59 -56.29 38.77
C SER A 155 3.73 -56.71 37.85
N GLU A 156 3.61 -57.85 37.17
CA GLU A 156 4.47 -58.21 36.02
C GLU A 156 4.47 -57.11 34.95
N ILE A 157 3.38 -56.35 34.87
CA ILE A 157 3.23 -55.25 33.93
C ILE A 157 3.94 -53.96 34.38
N LEU A 158 4.40 -53.89 35.64
CA LEU A 158 4.94 -52.66 36.23
C LEU A 158 6.20 -52.17 35.52
N GLU A 159 7.04 -53.07 34.98
CA GLU A 159 8.20 -52.66 34.17
C GLU A 159 7.77 -51.85 32.94
N PHE A 160 6.60 -52.14 32.36
CA PHE A 160 6.06 -51.38 31.24
C PHE A 160 5.65 -49.97 31.65
N PHE A 161 5.01 -49.80 32.80
CA PHE A 161 4.61 -48.47 33.28
C PHE A 161 5.79 -47.66 33.81
N LYS A 162 6.81 -48.31 34.38
CA LYS A 162 8.10 -47.68 34.72
C LYS A 162 8.84 -47.17 33.48
N ASN A 163 8.61 -47.73 32.29
CA ASN A 163 9.23 -47.30 31.04
C ASN A 163 8.28 -47.40 29.83
N VAL A 164 7.21 -46.59 29.84
CA VAL A 164 6.18 -46.58 28.78
C VAL A 164 6.80 -46.27 27.41
N THR A 165 7.87 -45.47 27.38
CA THR A 165 8.64 -45.15 26.18
C THR A 165 9.24 -46.38 25.51
N LYS A 166 9.85 -47.28 26.29
CA LYS A 166 10.40 -48.54 25.77
C LYS A 166 9.28 -49.43 25.21
N LEU A 167 8.15 -49.52 25.90
CA LEU A 167 6.99 -50.28 25.42
C LEU A 167 6.47 -49.73 24.09
N PHE A 168 6.31 -48.41 23.96
CA PHE A 168 5.91 -47.77 22.72
C PHE A 168 6.82 -48.16 21.55
N THR A 169 8.13 -48.08 21.73
CA THR A 169 9.11 -48.46 20.70
C THR A 169 9.04 -49.94 20.36
N GLU A 170 8.91 -50.83 21.36
CA GLU A 170 8.73 -52.27 21.12
C GLU A 170 7.45 -52.58 20.33
N CYS A 171 6.35 -51.90 20.65
CA CYS A 171 5.07 -52.06 19.97
C CYS A 171 5.13 -51.60 18.51
N LYS A 172 5.77 -50.45 18.22
CA LYS A 172 5.91 -49.93 16.84
C LYS A 172 6.89 -50.77 16.01
N ASN A 173 8.00 -51.22 16.59
CA ASN A 173 8.99 -52.04 15.89
C ASN A 173 8.43 -53.42 15.47
N ARG A 174 7.53 -54.02 16.28
CA ARG A 174 6.82 -55.26 15.91
C ARG A 174 5.89 -55.10 14.71
N THR A 175 5.45 -53.88 14.42
CA THR A 175 4.65 -53.55 13.23
C THR A 175 5.50 -53.16 12.00
N GLY A 176 6.83 -53.31 12.08
CA GLY A 176 7.76 -52.99 10.99
C GLY A 176 8.11 -51.50 10.84
N ARG A 177 7.71 -50.64 11.80
CA ARG A 177 8.02 -49.21 11.80
C ARG A 177 9.12 -48.91 12.82
N ASN A 178 10.31 -48.50 12.36
CA ASN A 178 11.42 -48.12 13.23
C ASN A 178 11.20 -46.68 13.75
N VAL A 179 10.48 -46.53 14.86
CA VAL A 179 10.08 -45.21 15.41
C VAL A 179 10.58 -45.06 16.84
N THR A 180 11.32 -43.99 17.09
CA THR A 180 11.70 -43.54 18.45
C THR A 180 10.82 -42.37 18.88
N ILE A 181 10.73 -42.10 20.19
CA ILE A 181 10.03 -40.92 20.68
C ILE A 181 10.68 -39.64 20.18
N ASP A 182 12.01 -39.59 20.08
CA ASP A 182 12.70 -38.41 19.56
C ASP A 182 12.37 -38.16 18.09
N LEU A 183 12.28 -39.21 17.27
CA LEU A 183 11.88 -39.10 15.86
C LEU A 183 10.43 -38.63 15.72
N LEU A 184 9.51 -39.19 16.51
CA LEU A 184 8.12 -38.73 16.54
C LEU A 184 8.01 -37.30 17.07
N GLY A 185 8.83 -36.97 18.07
CA GLY A 185 9.02 -35.64 18.62
C GLY A 185 9.42 -34.65 17.54
N GLN A 186 10.45 -34.98 16.77
CA GLN A 186 10.91 -34.19 15.63
C GLN A 186 9.87 -34.11 14.53
N GLU A 187 9.18 -35.21 14.19
CA GLU A 187 8.12 -35.21 13.19
C GLU A 187 6.99 -34.25 13.57
N VAL A 188 6.50 -34.36 14.81
CA VAL A 188 5.43 -33.49 15.33
C VAL A 188 5.92 -32.06 15.48
N MET A 189 7.13 -31.83 15.98
CA MET A 189 7.72 -30.49 16.02
C MET A 189 7.86 -29.91 14.62
N ASN A 190 8.32 -30.66 13.62
CA ASN A 190 8.45 -30.17 12.25
C ASN A 190 7.09 -29.85 11.63
N GLU A 191 6.08 -30.67 11.91
CA GLU A 191 4.73 -30.47 11.39
C GLU A 191 4.07 -29.27 12.05
N VAL A 192 4.18 -29.18 13.38
CA VAL A 192 3.75 -28.03 14.18
C VAL A 192 4.55 -26.81 13.81
N ASP A 193 5.84 -26.90 13.49
CA ASP A 193 6.68 -25.74 13.25
C ASP A 193 6.69 -25.29 11.78
N ASN A 194 6.20 -26.11 10.85
CA ASN A 194 6.22 -25.78 9.44
C ASN A 194 5.15 -24.71 9.11
N GLU A 195 5.61 -23.57 8.58
CA GLU A 195 4.78 -22.44 8.15
C GLU A 195 3.72 -22.79 7.11
N THR A 196 3.98 -23.82 6.29
CA THR A 196 3.04 -24.27 5.24
C THR A 196 2.03 -25.30 5.75
N THR A 197 2.22 -25.83 6.96
CA THR A 197 1.29 -26.80 7.53
C THR A 197 -0.03 -26.12 7.86
N ASN A 198 -1.11 -26.65 7.30
CA ASN A 198 -2.45 -26.28 7.72
C ASN A 198 -2.75 -26.90 9.08
N LEU A 199 -2.54 -26.15 10.16
CA LEU A 199 -2.76 -26.63 11.53
C LEU A 199 -4.20 -27.10 11.78
N THR A 200 -5.19 -26.57 11.08
CA THR A 200 -6.58 -27.03 11.17
C THR A 200 -6.74 -28.43 10.55
N GLU A 201 -6.10 -28.69 9.42
CA GLU A 201 -6.12 -30.04 8.81
C GLU A 201 -5.33 -31.04 9.67
N TRP A 202 -4.20 -30.60 10.22
CA TRP A 202 -3.40 -31.39 11.14
C TRP A 202 -4.17 -31.72 12.43
N GLU A 203 -4.90 -30.76 12.98
CA GLU A 203 -5.81 -30.97 14.12
C GLU A 203 -6.84 -32.06 13.82
N GLU A 204 -7.54 -31.97 12.68
CA GLU A 204 -8.56 -32.95 12.29
C GLU A 204 -7.97 -34.35 12.08
N LYS A 205 -6.75 -34.46 11.53
CA LYS A 205 -6.02 -35.73 11.44
C LYS A 205 -5.75 -36.33 12.82
N ARG A 206 -5.34 -35.51 13.79
CA ARG A 206 -5.09 -35.95 15.17
C ARG A 206 -6.39 -36.35 15.88
N LYS A 207 -7.44 -35.55 15.78
CA LYS A 207 -8.78 -35.89 16.30
C LYS A 207 -9.29 -37.21 15.76
N THR A 208 -9.22 -37.40 14.44
CA THR A 208 -9.66 -38.64 13.77
C THR A 208 -8.89 -39.84 14.30
N LYS A 209 -7.57 -39.71 14.45
CA LYS A 209 -6.71 -40.77 14.96
C LYS A 209 -7.01 -41.12 16.44
N TRP A 210 -7.21 -40.12 17.29
CA TRP A 210 -7.52 -40.35 18.70
C TRP A 210 -8.92 -40.92 18.89
N ASN A 211 -9.92 -40.45 18.14
CA ASN A 211 -11.26 -41.06 18.09
C ASN A 211 -11.25 -42.50 17.54
N GLY A 212 -10.38 -42.78 16.57
CA GLY A 212 -10.15 -44.14 16.10
C GLY A 212 -9.59 -45.04 17.20
N SER A 213 -8.67 -44.52 18.02
CA SER A 213 -8.10 -45.24 19.17
C SER A 213 -9.15 -45.49 20.27
N LEU A 214 -10.03 -44.52 20.53
CA LEU A 214 -11.19 -44.69 21.40
C LEU A 214 -12.14 -45.80 20.92
N THR A 215 -12.41 -45.83 19.61
CA THR A 215 -13.24 -46.88 18.99
C THR A 215 -12.58 -48.25 19.10
N ASN A 216 -11.28 -48.33 18.81
CA ASN A 216 -10.49 -49.55 18.90
C ASN A 216 -10.35 -50.07 20.33
N ALA A 217 -10.31 -49.21 21.34
CA ALA A 217 -10.24 -49.60 22.74
C ALA A 217 -11.38 -50.55 23.14
N THR A 218 -12.58 -50.33 22.60
CA THR A 218 -13.73 -51.23 22.83
C THR A 218 -13.47 -52.62 22.25
N ALA A 219 -12.86 -52.70 21.06
CA ALA A 219 -12.51 -53.97 20.42
C ALA A 219 -11.36 -54.68 21.18
N TRP A 220 -10.31 -53.96 21.58
CA TRP A 220 -9.20 -54.52 22.36
C TRP A 220 -9.69 -55.11 23.70
N LEU A 221 -10.51 -54.36 24.44
CA LEU A 221 -11.08 -54.81 25.70
C LEU A 221 -12.00 -56.03 25.50
N SER A 222 -12.81 -56.04 24.43
CA SER A 222 -13.67 -57.19 24.11
C SER A 222 -12.85 -58.42 23.73
N GLN A 223 -11.75 -58.27 23.01
CA GLN A 223 -10.83 -59.36 22.67
C GLN A 223 -10.10 -59.91 23.89
N MET A 224 -9.75 -59.06 24.86
CA MET A 224 -9.20 -59.48 26.15
C MET A 224 -10.22 -60.25 26.98
N GLN A 225 -11.47 -59.78 27.01
CA GLN A 225 -12.57 -60.34 27.80
C GLN A 225 -13.13 -61.65 27.24
N ASN A 226 -13.29 -61.77 25.92
CA ASN A 226 -13.95 -62.91 25.27
C ASN A 226 -13.02 -64.10 24.99
N TYR A 227 -11.77 -64.06 25.46
CA TYR A 227 -10.86 -65.18 25.25
C TYR A 227 -11.25 -66.38 26.12
N THR A 228 -11.48 -67.52 25.48
CA THR A 228 -11.83 -68.78 26.12
C THR A 228 -10.80 -69.83 25.74
N TYR A 229 -10.27 -70.54 26.75
CA TYR A 229 -9.34 -71.65 26.51
C TYR A 229 -10.08 -72.98 26.61
N ASN A 230 -10.00 -73.79 25.54
CA ASN A 230 -10.55 -75.14 25.53
C ASN A 230 -9.51 -76.11 26.10
N HIS A 231 -9.84 -76.72 27.25
CA HIS A 231 -8.93 -77.62 27.97
C HIS A 231 -8.64 -78.91 27.19
N SER A 232 -7.36 -79.30 27.18
CA SER A 232 -6.95 -80.71 27.06
C SER A 232 -7.36 -81.46 28.33
N THR A 233 -7.70 -82.75 28.22
CA THR A 233 -8.39 -83.55 29.25
C THR A 233 -7.63 -83.75 30.57
N ASP A 234 -6.36 -83.35 30.68
CA ASP A 234 -5.48 -83.71 31.81
C ASP A 234 -5.00 -82.52 32.69
N ALA A 235 -5.55 -81.30 32.54
CA ALA A 235 -5.14 -80.11 33.32
C ALA A 235 -6.27 -79.55 34.22
N PRO A 236 -5.95 -78.78 35.30
CA PRO A 236 -6.94 -78.08 36.11
C PRO A 236 -7.83 -77.19 35.24
N LYS A 237 -9.15 -77.32 35.35
CA LYS A 237 -10.10 -76.53 34.56
C LYS A 237 -10.05 -75.05 35.00
N ARG A 238 -9.25 -74.24 34.32
CA ARG A 238 -9.38 -72.77 34.32
C ARG A 238 -10.70 -72.39 33.64
N THR A 239 -11.75 -72.11 34.39
CA THR A 239 -13.10 -71.95 33.85
C THR A 239 -13.46 -70.51 33.47
N VAL A 240 -12.69 -69.51 33.93
CA VAL A 240 -13.07 -68.08 33.79
C VAL A 240 -11.88 -67.22 33.33
N ASN A 241 -12.11 -66.33 32.37
CA ASN A 241 -11.13 -65.30 32.02
C ASN A 241 -11.15 -64.17 33.06
N ILE A 242 -9.98 -63.74 33.53
CA ILE A 242 -9.86 -62.67 34.54
C ILE A 242 -10.61 -61.39 34.14
N TRP A 243 -10.61 -61.04 32.86
CA TRP A 243 -11.24 -59.83 32.35
C TRP A 243 -12.77 -59.98 32.20
N ALA A 244 -13.28 -61.21 32.25
CA ALA A 244 -14.72 -61.50 32.33
C ALA A 244 -15.21 -61.65 33.79
N TYR A 245 -14.29 -61.61 34.77
CA TYR A 245 -14.63 -61.75 36.18
C TYR A 245 -15.22 -60.44 36.73
N ASN A 246 -16.48 -60.50 37.18
CA ASN A 246 -17.24 -59.33 37.61
C ASN A 246 -16.97 -58.99 39.08
N VAL A 247 -15.76 -58.52 39.38
CA VAL A 247 -15.34 -58.09 40.72
C VAL A 247 -14.77 -56.68 40.67
N THR A 248 -15.10 -55.88 41.67
CA THR A 248 -14.67 -54.49 41.78
C THR A 248 -13.48 -54.34 42.73
N ALA A 249 -12.81 -53.18 42.67
CA ALA A 249 -11.76 -52.83 43.63
C ALA A 249 -12.30 -52.86 45.08
N TRP A 250 -13.54 -52.40 45.29
CA TRP A 250 -14.19 -52.41 46.60
C TRP A 250 -14.34 -53.82 47.18
N ASP A 251 -14.82 -54.76 46.37
CA ASP A 251 -14.97 -56.16 46.77
C ASP A 251 -13.63 -56.76 47.20
N THR A 252 -12.56 -56.41 46.48
CA THR A 252 -11.19 -56.85 46.76
C THR A 252 -10.66 -56.27 48.07
N ILE A 253 -10.81 -54.94 48.27
CA ILE A 253 -10.38 -54.24 49.49
C ILE A 253 -11.15 -54.75 50.72
N LYS A 254 -12.47 -54.96 50.59
CA LYS A 254 -13.31 -55.49 51.68
C LYS A 254 -12.86 -56.90 52.07
N LYS A 255 -12.63 -57.77 51.08
CA LYS A 255 -12.16 -59.13 51.32
C LYS A 255 -10.78 -59.15 51.97
N ASP A 256 -9.87 -58.29 51.51
CA ASP A 256 -8.52 -58.18 52.05
C ASP A 256 -8.50 -57.64 53.48
N CYS A 257 -9.28 -56.60 53.78
CA CYS A 257 -9.42 -56.08 55.13
C CYS A 257 -9.99 -57.13 56.08
N TYR A 258 -10.98 -57.92 55.65
CA TYR A 258 -11.49 -59.04 56.45
C TYR A 258 -10.40 -60.05 56.81
N ARG A 259 -9.56 -60.44 55.85
CA ARG A 259 -8.47 -61.40 56.09
C ARG A 259 -7.43 -60.88 57.07
N ILE A 260 -7.05 -59.61 56.95
CA ILE A 260 -6.07 -58.98 57.84
C ILE A 260 -6.65 -58.87 59.25
N ALA A 261 -7.89 -58.36 59.39
CA ALA A 261 -8.56 -58.16 60.67
C ALA A 261 -8.70 -59.45 61.50
N TYR A 262 -9.05 -60.56 60.83
CA TYR A 262 -9.35 -61.84 61.49
C TYR A 262 -8.27 -62.91 61.31
N ASN A 263 -7.15 -62.60 60.64
CA ASN A 263 -6.08 -63.54 60.30
C ASN A 263 -6.62 -64.84 59.68
N CYS A 264 -7.47 -64.69 58.67
CA CYS A 264 -8.27 -65.77 58.12
C CYS A 264 -7.87 -66.08 56.67
N SER A 265 -7.66 -67.37 56.35
CA SER A 265 -7.35 -67.83 54.99
C SER A 265 -8.57 -68.34 54.21
N ASN A 266 -9.78 -68.23 54.78
CA ASN A 266 -11.02 -68.88 54.33
C ASN A 266 -11.05 -69.18 52.83
N SER A 267 -11.15 -70.48 52.56
CA SER A 267 -11.34 -71.12 51.26
C SER A 267 -10.24 -70.90 50.20
N SER A 268 -9.20 -70.06 50.39
CA SER A 268 -8.16 -69.84 49.38
C SER A 268 -7.22 -71.04 49.18
N THR A 269 -6.74 -71.24 47.95
CA THR A 269 -5.70 -72.23 47.60
C THR A 269 -4.27 -71.71 47.81
N VAL A 270 -4.10 -70.45 48.22
CA VAL A 270 -2.80 -69.79 48.41
C VAL A 270 -2.46 -69.66 49.90
N SER A 271 -1.40 -70.32 50.34
CA SER A 271 -0.97 -70.35 51.76
C SER A 271 -0.53 -68.98 52.31
N THR A 272 -0.09 -68.07 51.45
CA THR A 272 0.38 -66.71 51.79
C THR A 272 -0.68 -65.62 51.61
N ILE A 273 -1.97 -66.00 51.56
CA ILE A 273 -3.04 -65.08 51.18
C ILE A 273 -3.19 -63.88 52.13
N VAL A 274 -3.06 -64.08 53.44
CA VAL A 274 -3.17 -62.98 54.44
C VAL A 274 -2.08 -61.93 54.22
N ASN A 275 -0.83 -62.36 53.97
CA ASN A 275 0.26 -61.45 53.65
C ASN A 275 0.06 -60.78 52.28
N SER A 276 -0.50 -61.47 51.30
CA SER A 276 -0.81 -60.88 49.99
C SER A 276 -1.91 -59.81 50.10
N SER A 277 -2.94 -60.05 50.91
CA SER A 277 -3.95 -59.05 51.28
C SER A 277 -3.34 -57.86 52.00
N ARG A 278 -2.43 -58.09 52.95
CA ARG A 278 -1.67 -57.04 53.65
C ARG A 278 -0.96 -56.11 52.68
N LEU A 279 -0.19 -56.67 51.76
CA LEU A 279 0.57 -55.88 50.78
C LEU A 279 -0.33 -55.11 49.80
N ASN A 280 -1.51 -55.66 49.45
CA ASN A 280 -2.47 -54.95 48.62
C ASN A 280 -3.06 -53.71 49.34
N ILE A 281 -3.47 -53.86 50.60
CA ILE A 281 -3.97 -52.72 51.40
C ILE A 281 -2.88 -51.66 51.60
N LEU A 282 -1.63 -52.06 51.84
CA LEU A 282 -0.50 -51.13 51.92
C LEU A 282 -0.29 -50.35 50.63
N ARG A 283 -0.53 -50.94 49.44
CA ARG A 283 -0.49 -50.21 48.16
C ARG A 283 -1.58 -49.13 48.08
N HIS A 284 -2.81 -49.42 48.51
CA HIS A 284 -3.88 -48.41 48.53
C HIS A 284 -3.58 -47.28 49.52
N LEU A 285 -3.00 -47.59 50.69
CA LEU A 285 -2.52 -46.58 51.63
C LEU A 285 -1.36 -45.77 51.04
N GLN A 286 -0.47 -46.40 50.28
CA GLN A 286 0.63 -45.73 49.59
C GLN A 286 0.14 -44.81 48.47
N ASP A 287 -0.91 -45.19 47.73
CA ASP A 287 -1.58 -44.35 46.71
C ASP A 287 -2.18 -43.09 47.35
N ILE A 288 -2.72 -43.21 48.58
CA ILE A 288 -3.24 -42.08 49.35
C ILE A 288 -2.11 -41.20 49.92
N ALA A 289 -1.02 -41.81 50.39
CA ALA A 289 0.14 -41.09 50.92
C ALA A 289 0.91 -40.33 49.81
N ASN A 290 1.02 -40.95 48.63
CA ASN A 290 1.65 -40.37 47.45
C ASN A 290 0.64 -39.46 46.75
N GLN A 291 0.63 -38.17 47.10
CA GLN A 291 -0.19 -37.11 46.48
C GLN A 291 0.10 -36.86 44.98
N SER A 292 0.77 -37.78 44.29
CA SER A 292 1.18 -37.67 42.88
C SER A 292 0.06 -37.99 41.88
N THR A 293 -1.00 -38.69 42.29
CA THR A 293 -2.17 -38.98 41.45
C THR A 293 -3.29 -37.97 41.74
N ALA A 294 -3.98 -37.48 40.70
CA ALA A 294 -5.02 -36.46 40.87
C ALA A 294 -6.20 -36.92 41.75
N ASN A 295 -6.42 -38.23 41.85
CA ASN A 295 -7.29 -38.91 42.82
C ASN A 295 -6.75 -40.33 43.09
N ASP A 296 -6.80 -40.78 44.34
CA ASP A 296 -6.48 -42.15 44.74
C ASP A 296 -7.60 -43.14 44.35
N SER A 297 -7.26 -44.43 44.35
CA SER A 297 -8.16 -45.53 44.02
C SER A 297 -9.51 -45.53 44.75
N LEU A 298 -9.58 -45.13 46.02
CA LEU A 298 -10.83 -45.13 46.80
C LEU A 298 -11.69 -43.92 46.45
N LYS A 299 -11.07 -42.75 46.29
CA LYS A 299 -11.76 -41.52 45.91
C LYS A 299 -12.36 -41.59 44.49
N GLU A 300 -11.64 -42.16 43.52
CA GLU A 300 -12.17 -42.34 42.16
C GLU A 300 -13.37 -43.29 42.10
N ASN A 301 -13.39 -44.33 42.95
CA ASN A 301 -14.53 -45.23 43.03
C ASN A 301 -15.72 -44.62 43.78
N GLY A 302 -15.56 -43.45 44.39
CA GLY A 302 -16.59 -42.82 45.23
C GLY A 302 -16.78 -43.53 46.56
N CYS A 303 -15.70 -44.09 47.12
CA CYS A 303 -15.68 -44.77 48.41
C CYS A 303 -15.29 -43.80 49.55
N GLU A 304 -16.01 -42.68 49.72
CA GLU A 304 -15.62 -41.57 50.61
C GLU A 304 -15.30 -42.01 52.04
N GLY A 305 -16.17 -42.79 52.69
CA GLY A 305 -15.92 -43.26 54.05
C GLY A 305 -14.70 -44.18 54.19
N ALA A 306 -14.37 -44.96 53.17
CA ALA A 306 -13.16 -45.78 53.17
C ALA A 306 -11.90 -44.95 52.92
N HIS A 307 -12.00 -43.97 52.02
CA HIS A 307 -10.93 -43.02 51.77
C HIS A 307 -10.59 -42.23 53.04
N GLU A 308 -11.58 -41.71 53.76
CA GLU A 308 -11.38 -41.00 55.02
C GLU A 308 -10.70 -41.88 56.09
N LEU A 309 -11.15 -43.13 56.23
CA LEU A 309 -10.54 -44.08 57.17
C LEU A 309 -9.07 -44.36 56.81
N PHE A 310 -8.77 -44.60 55.54
CA PHE A 310 -7.41 -44.88 55.08
C PHE A 310 -6.53 -43.63 55.19
N GLN A 311 -7.04 -42.45 54.82
CA GLN A 311 -6.38 -41.16 54.95
C GLN A 311 -6.05 -40.83 56.41
N SER A 312 -6.98 -41.06 57.35
CA SER A 312 -6.71 -40.86 58.78
C SER A 312 -5.57 -41.74 59.29
N THR A 313 -5.50 -42.97 58.78
CA THR A 313 -4.45 -43.94 59.11
C THR A 313 -3.10 -43.54 58.52
N VAL A 314 -3.07 -43.07 57.26
CA VAL A 314 -1.88 -42.50 56.62
C VAL A 314 -1.38 -41.25 57.36
N SER A 315 -2.30 -40.36 57.74
CA SER A 315 -1.99 -39.10 58.43
C SER A 315 -1.43 -39.31 59.84
N ALA A 316 -1.74 -40.44 60.47
CA ALA A 316 -1.16 -40.85 61.75
C ALA A 316 0.30 -41.37 61.63
N GLY A 317 0.80 -41.61 60.41
CA GLY A 317 2.18 -42.00 60.13
C GLY A 317 2.29 -43.25 59.24
N PHE A 318 2.39 -43.06 57.91
CA PHE A 318 2.50 -44.18 56.96
C PHE A 318 3.66 -45.15 57.24
N SER A 319 4.86 -44.64 57.57
CA SER A 319 6.02 -45.48 57.91
C SER A 319 5.80 -46.32 59.16
N GLU A 320 4.94 -45.87 60.08
CA GLU A 320 4.60 -46.61 61.28
C GLU A 320 3.59 -47.72 60.97
N VAL A 321 2.65 -47.48 60.05
CA VAL A 321 1.66 -48.46 59.58
C VAL A 321 2.29 -49.53 58.67
N GLU A 322 3.24 -49.15 57.80
CA GLU A 322 3.99 -50.07 56.94
C GLU A 322 4.81 -51.09 57.76
N ASN A 323 5.36 -50.66 58.89
CA ASN A 323 6.22 -51.48 59.76
C ASN A 323 5.47 -52.15 60.93
N ASN A 324 4.21 -51.81 61.19
CA ASN A 324 3.43 -52.32 62.33
C ASN A 324 2.14 -53.03 61.89
N GLU A 325 2.20 -54.35 61.83
CA GLU A 325 1.08 -55.21 61.43
C GLU A 325 -0.16 -55.08 62.33
N SER A 326 0.01 -54.72 63.61
CA SER A 326 -1.11 -54.52 64.53
C SER A 326 -1.96 -53.28 64.18
N LYS A 327 -1.35 -52.19 63.73
CA LYS A 327 -2.05 -50.98 63.31
C LYS A 327 -2.88 -51.20 62.05
N LEU A 328 -2.30 -51.90 61.08
CA LEU A 328 -3.04 -52.26 59.86
C LEU A 328 -4.23 -53.18 60.19
N LYS A 329 -4.04 -54.12 61.11
CA LYS A 329 -5.11 -55.01 61.60
C LYS A 329 -6.24 -54.24 62.28
N GLU A 330 -5.93 -53.23 63.07
CA GLU A 330 -6.90 -52.33 63.70
C GLU A 330 -7.68 -51.52 62.66
N MET A 331 -6.99 -50.89 61.71
CA MET A 331 -7.64 -50.17 60.60
C MET A 331 -8.59 -51.08 59.81
N CYS A 332 -8.14 -52.29 59.46
CA CYS A 332 -8.97 -53.24 58.74
C CYS A 332 -10.15 -53.76 59.59
N ARG A 333 -10.03 -53.84 60.92
CA ARG A 333 -11.15 -54.15 61.82
C ARG A 333 -12.17 -53.02 61.80
N ASN A 334 -11.73 -51.78 61.96
CA ASN A 334 -12.58 -50.59 61.87
C ASN A 334 -13.27 -50.48 60.52
N PHE A 335 -12.55 -50.79 59.42
CA PHE A 335 -13.13 -50.85 58.08
C PHE A 335 -14.31 -51.84 58.03
N ASN A 336 -14.13 -53.05 58.57
CA ASN A 336 -15.18 -54.07 58.56
C ASN A 336 -16.35 -53.75 59.50
N GLU A 337 -16.11 -53.12 60.64
CA GLU A 337 -17.15 -52.79 61.62
C GLU A 337 -17.96 -51.55 61.20
N THR A 338 -17.31 -50.57 60.59
CA THR A 338 -17.91 -49.24 60.30
C THR A 338 -18.47 -49.14 58.88
N LEU A 339 -17.90 -49.87 57.92
CA LEU A 339 -18.20 -49.74 56.48
C LEU A 339 -18.74 -51.04 55.86
N GLN A 340 -19.22 -51.99 56.67
CA GLN A 340 -19.63 -53.32 56.24
C GLN A 340 -20.68 -53.32 55.11
N ASN A 341 -21.57 -52.32 55.11
CA ASN A 341 -22.63 -52.09 54.12
C ASN A 341 -22.37 -50.86 53.22
N GLY A 342 -21.20 -50.23 53.31
CA GLY A 342 -20.85 -49.12 52.44
C GLY A 342 -20.73 -49.59 51.00
N THR A 343 -21.40 -48.89 50.08
CA THR A 343 -21.24 -49.08 48.63
C THR A 343 -20.54 -47.87 48.05
N CYS A 344 -19.53 -48.08 47.23
CA CYS A 344 -18.94 -46.99 46.46
C CYS A 344 -19.90 -46.56 45.34
N THR A 345 -20.00 -45.27 45.06
CA THR A 345 -21.01 -44.74 44.12
C THR A 345 -20.80 -45.17 42.67
N THR A 346 -19.56 -45.49 42.28
CA THR A 346 -19.19 -45.73 40.88
C THR A 346 -19.04 -47.23 40.53
N ASN A 347 -18.78 -48.09 41.52
CA ASN A 347 -18.70 -49.56 41.49
C ASN A 347 -18.47 -50.26 40.11
N MET A 348 -17.37 -49.91 39.40
CA MET A 348 -17.00 -50.52 38.12
C MET A 348 -15.98 -51.65 38.27
N THR A 349 -15.99 -52.62 37.34
CA THR A 349 -14.93 -53.62 37.19
C THR A 349 -13.68 -52.98 36.54
N SER A 350 -12.54 -53.67 36.58
CA SER A 350 -11.31 -53.22 35.90
C SER A 350 -11.50 -52.94 34.39
N ILE A 351 -12.25 -53.77 33.67
CA ILE A 351 -12.58 -53.51 32.25
C ILE A 351 -13.48 -52.27 32.10
N GLY A 352 -14.43 -52.08 33.01
CA GLY A 352 -15.28 -50.90 33.06
C GLY A 352 -14.47 -49.62 33.25
N TRP A 353 -13.53 -49.63 34.20
CA TRP A 353 -12.62 -48.52 34.46
C TRP A 353 -11.71 -48.21 33.28
N MET A 354 -11.05 -49.22 32.71
CA MET A 354 -10.21 -49.03 31.51
C MET A 354 -10.99 -48.41 30.35
N ARG A 355 -12.24 -48.85 30.12
CA ARG A 355 -13.11 -48.23 29.10
C ARG A 355 -13.43 -46.78 29.46
N HIS A 356 -13.75 -46.50 30.71
CA HIS A 356 -14.04 -45.16 31.20
C HIS A 356 -12.84 -44.20 31.02
N ARG A 357 -11.60 -44.65 31.26
CA ARG A 357 -10.38 -43.84 31.05
C ARG A 357 -10.28 -43.31 29.63
N PHE A 358 -10.51 -44.16 28.63
CA PHE A 358 -10.51 -43.73 27.23
C PHE A 358 -11.66 -42.76 26.92
N ASN A 359 -12.87 -43.06 27.42
CA ASN A 359 -14.06 -42.23 27.22
C ASN A 359 -13.94 -40.82 27.82
N VAL A 360 -13.12 -40.63 28.86
CA VAL A 360 -12.88 -39.33 29.49
C VAL A 360 -11.66 -38.64 28.88
N ALA A 361 -10.53 -39.34 28.81
CA ALA A 361 -9.27 -38.74 28.40
C ALA A 361 -9.28 -38.35 26.91
N VAL A 362 -9.79 -39.19 26.01
CA VAL A 362 -9.73 -38.88 24.56
C VAL A 362 -10.52 -37.59 24.22
N PRO A 363 -11.79 -37.41 24.65
CA PRO A 363 -12.51 -36.17 24.40
C PRO A 363 -11.85 -34.95 25.05
N GLU A 364 -11.37 -35.07 26.29
CA GLU A 364 -10.67 -33.95 26.96
C GLU A 364 -9.41 -33.56 26.18
N MET A 365 -8.59 -34.53 25.75
CA MET A 365 -7.39 -34.25 24.95
C MET A 365 -7.71 -33.59 23.61
N ILE A 366 -8.80 -34.00 22.95
CA ILE A 366 -9.28 -33.32 21.74
C ILE A 366 -9.67 -31.87 22.03
N GLU A 367 -10.42 -31.62 23.10
CA GLU A 367 -10.84 -30.27 23.48
C GLU A 367 -9.63 -29.37 23.78
N ARG A 368 -8.66 -29.88 24.55
CA ARG A 368 -7.42 -29.15 24.88
C ARG A 368 -6.59 -28.86 23.63
N LEU A 369 -6.53 -29.79 22.67
CA LEU A 369 -5.85 -29.58 21.40
C LEU A 369 -6.49 -28.43 20.63
N SER A 370 -7.82 -28.46 20.46
CA SER A 370 -8.57 -27.41 19.76
C SER A 370 -8.38 -26.04 20.40
N LYS A 371 -8.54 -25.94 21.73
CA LYS A 371 -8.34 -24.67 22.45
C LYS A 371 -6.91 -24.15 22.32
N SER A 372 -5.91 -25.04 22.45
CA SER A 372 -4.49 -24.67 22.32
C SER A 372 -4.17 -24.14 20.93
N LEU A 373 -4.65 -24.80 19.86
CA LEU A 373 -4.41 -24.37 18.49
C LEU A 373 -5.11 -23.05 18.15
N ILE A 374 -6.36 -22.88 18.55
CA ILE A 374 -7.10 -21.62 18.33
C ILE A 374 -6.38 -20.45 18.99
N HIS A 375 -5.99 -20.58 20.25
CA HIS A 375 -5.26 -19.53 20.96
C HIS A 375 -3.88 -19.30 20.37
N LEU A 376 -3.13 -20.35 20.02
CA LEU A 376 -1.79 -20.24 19.45
C LEU A 376 -1.81 -19.51 18.10
N MET A 377 -2.67 -19.95 17.18
CA MET A 377 -2.81 -19.32 15.85
C MET A 377 -3.27 -17.86 15.95
N SER A 378 -4.16 -17.55 16.89
CA SER A 378 -4.64 -16.18 17.13
C SER A 378 -3.53 -15.29 17.71
N ALA A 379 -2.79 -15.78 18.70
CA ALA A 379 -1.65 -15.07 19.28
C ALA A 379 -0.58 -14.80 18.24
N GLU A 380 -0.23 -15.79 17.42
CA GLU A 380 0.75 -15.64 16.34
C GLU A 380 0.31 -14.60 15.32
N LYS A 381 -0.94 -14.66 14.87
CA LYS A 381 -1.48 -13.67 13.93
C LYS A 381 -1.38 -12.24 14.48
N LEU A 382 -1.66 -12.05 15.78
CA LEU A 382 -1.53 -10.76 16.44
C LEU A 382 -0.07 -10.29 16.49
N VAL A 383 0.86 -11.15 16.92
CA VAL A 383 2.29 -10.81 17.00
C VAL A 383 2.87 -10.54 15.61
N MET A 384 2.58 -11.39 14.62
CA MET A 384 3.05 -11.21 13.24
C MET A 384 2.45 -9.98 12.58
N GLY A 385 1.18 -9.65 12.88
CA GLY A 385 0.55 -8.41 12.42
C GLY A 385 1.28 -7.15 12.87
N THR A 386 2.01 -7.18 14.00
CA THR A 386 2.82 -6.03 14.44
C THR A 386 4.01 -5.76 13.52
N PHE A 387 4.56 -6.77 12.83
CA PHE A 387 5.72 -6.55 11.96
C PHE A 387 5.41 -5.66 10.76
N THR A 388 4.16 -5.64 10.30
CA THR A 388 3.68 -4.67 9.29
C THR A 388 3.87 -3.24 9.78
N ASP A 389 3.47 -2.96 11.02
CA ASP A 389 3.64 -1.63 11.64
C ASP A 389 5.11 -1.31 11.88
N LEU A 390 5.93 -2.32 12.22
CA LEU A 390 7.37 -2.15 12.41
C LEU A 390 8.06 -1.78 11.09
N PHE A 391 7.87 -2.57 10.03
CA PHE A 391 8.42 -2.28 8.70
C PHE A 391 7.99 -0.91 8.21
N THR A 392 6.71 -0.55 8.38
CA THR A 392 6.19 0.77 7.98
C THR A 392 6.86 1.90 8.76
N SER A 393 6.97 1.75 10.09
CA SER A 393 7.61 2.77 10.95
C SER A 393 9.09 2.92 10.64
N ARG A 394 9.80 1.81 10.42
CA ARG A 394 11.24 1.81 10.10
C ARG A 394 11.53 2.31 8.69
N ARG A 395 10.64 2.02 7.73
CA ARG A 395 10.69 2.57 6.38
C ARG A 395 10.59 4.10 6.40
N GLU A 396 9.63 4.65 7.15
CA GLU A 396 9.48 6.10 7.29
C GLU A 396 10.76 6.74 7.87
N ALA A 397 11.40 6.08 8.84
CA ALA A 397 12.69 6.50 9.38
C ALA A 397 13.79 6.56 8.32
N LEU A 398 13.95 5.47 7.55
CA LEU A 398 14.90 5.37 6.43
C LEU A 398 14.65 6.47 5.39
N CYS A 399 13.39 6.71 5.04
CA CYS A 399 13.03 7.69 4.01
C CYS A 399 13.22 9.14 4.48
N ASN A 400 12.97 9.43 5.76
CA ASN A 400 13.27 10.73 6.35
C ASN A 400 14.79 11.01 6.33
N GLU A 401 15.64 10.05 6.71
CA GLU A 401 17.10 10.21 6.61
C GLU A 401 17.57 10.36 5.15
N THR A 402 16.98 9.59 4.23
CA THR A 402 17.23 9.73 2.78
C THR A 402 16.92 11.14 2.28
N HIS A 403 15.81 11.73 2.74
CA HIS A 403 15.41 13.09 2.39
C HIS A 403 16.39 14.13 2.95
N VAL A 404 16.81 14.01 4.20
CA VAL A 404 17.79 14.90 4.83
C VAL A 404 19.13 14.87 4.09
N VAL A 405 19.65 13.68 3.77
CA VAL A 405 20.91 13.55 2.98
C VAL A 405 20.77 14.18 1.59
N ARG A 406 19.61 14.02 0.94
CA ARG A 406 19.32 14.67 -0.36
C ARG A 406 19.31 16.20 -0.26
N GLN A 407 18.70 16.76 0.78
CA GLN A 407 18.70 18.21 1.03
C GLN A 407 20.11 18.75 1.31
N MET A 408 20.91 18.02 2.10
CA MET A 408 22.31 18.35 2.35
C MET A 408 23.13 18.33 1.05
N ASN A 409 22.95 17.33 0.18
CA ASN A 409 23.58 17.28 -1.14
C ASN A 409 23.24 18.49 -2.01
N ASN A 410 21.94 18.77 -2.19
CA ASN A 410 21.49 19.89 -3.00
C ASN A 410 22.05 21.23 -2.49
N THR A 411 22.08 21.42 -1.17
CA THR A 411 22.62 22.64 -0.56
C THR A 411 24.13 22.74 -0.75
N PHE A 412 24.86 21.65 -0.55
CA PHE A 412 26.31 21.58 -0.76
C PHE A 412 26.69 21.92 -2.20
N ASP A 413 25.97 21.38 -3.19
CA ASP A 413 26.21 21.65 -4.62
C ASP A 413 25.83 23.09 -5.01
N THR A 414 24.73 23.61 -4.45
CA THR A 414 24.30 25.00 -4.68
C THR A 414 25.34 25.99 -4.13
N MET A 415 25.90 25.73 -2.95
CA MET A 415 26.99 26.54 -2.38
C MET A 415 28.25 26.47 -3.25
N ALA A 416 28.55 25.32 -3.86
CA ALA A 416 29.67 25.17 -4.78
C ALA A 416 29.55 26.06 -6.02
N ALA A 417 28.37 26.06 -6.66
CA ALA A 417 28.11 26.85 -7.84
C ALA A 417 28.16 28.36 -7.53
N HIS A 418 27.62 28.77 -6.37
CA HIS A 418 27.66 30.16 -5.94
C HIS A 418 29.07 30.66 -5.60
N ASP A 419 29.91 29.83 -4.96
CA ASP A 419 31.30 30.21 -4.66
C ASP A 419 32.10 30.55 -5.94
N VAL A 420 31.93 29.75 -7.00
CA VAL A 420 32.58 30.02 -8.31
C VAL A 420 32.12 31.35 -8.91
N LEU A 421 30.82 31.64 -8.86
CA LEU A 421 30.25 32.89 -9.37
C LEU A 421 30.77 34.09 -8.58
N TRP A 422 30.77 34.03 -7.25
CA TRP A 422 31.25 35.13 -6.40
C TRP A 422 32.74 35.41 -6.58
N LYS A 423 33.59 34.37 -6.76
CA LYS A 423 35.01 34.55 -7.12
C LYS A 423 35.17 35.32 -8.43
N ALA A 424 34.35 35.01 -9.43
CA ALA A 424 34.39 35.70 -10.72
C ALA A 424 33.95 37.17 -10.58
N ASP A 425 32.86 37.44 -9.87
CA ASP A 425 32.32 38.79 -9.66
C ASP A 425 33.28 39.70 -8.90
N ILE A 426 33.89 39.20 -7.81
CA ILE A 426 34.91 39.94 -7.04
C ILE A 426 36.14 40.24 -7.91
N LYS A 427 36.59 39.27 -8.71
CA LYS A 427 37.73 39.45 -9.62
C LYS A 427 37.44 40.49 -10.72
N PHE A 428 36.23 40.45 -11.28
CA PHE A 428 35.78 41.42 -12.28
C PHE A 428 35.70 42.83 -11.70
N ALA A 429 35.16 42.98 -10.48
CA ALA A 429 35.13 44.26 -9.76
C ALA A 429 36.55 44.80 -9.53
N ASN A 430 37.50 43.95 -9.08
CA ASN A 430 38.91 44.35 -8.91
C ASN A 430 39.55 44.81 -10.23
N SER A 431 39.32 44.11 -11.33
CA SER A 431 39.83 44.52 -12.65
C SER A 431 39.23 45.84 -13.12
N SER A 432 37.95 46.09 -12.82
CA SER A 432 37.27 47.35 -13.14
C SER A 432 37.86 48.54 -12.36
N LEU A 433 38.23 48.33 -11.09
CA LEU A 433 38.91 49.36 -10.27
C LEU A 433 40.31 49.69 -10.82
N VAL A 434 41.08 48.69 -11.27
CA VAL A 434 42.40 48.92 -11.88
C VAL A 434 42.30 49.72 -13.19
N SER A 435 41.27 49.45 -14.00
CA SER A 435 41.03 50.24 -15.22
C SER A 435 40.65 51.68 -14.91
N ALA A 436 39.94 51.94 -13.82
CA ALA A 436 39.56 53.28 -13.40
C ALA A 436 40.79 54.13 -12.97
N ASP A 437 41.76 53.52 -12.28
CA ASP A 437 43.02 54.19 -11.89
C ASP A 437 43.83 54.69 -13.08
N ARG A 438 43.82 53.93 -14.19
CA ARG A 438 44.50 54.32 -15.43
C ARG A 438 43.87 55.57 -16.04
N ASN A 439 42.54 55.63 -16.08
CA ASN A 439 41.81 56.77 -16.63
C ASN A 439 42.01 58.05 -15.81
N ILE A 440 42.06 57.95 -14.47
CA ILE A 440 42.35 59.09 -13.59
C ILE A 440 43.79 59.61 -13.80
N SER A 441 44.76 58.70 -13.92
CA SER A 441 46.16 59.07 -14.15
C SER A 441 46.35 59.79 -15.49
N GLU A 442 45.63 59.35 -16.54
CA GLU A 442 45.66 59.98 -17.85
C GLU A 442 44.95 61.35 -17.86
N ALA A 443 43.84 61.48 -17.14
CA ALA A 443 43.14 62.76 -16.95
C ALA A 443 44.06 63.82 -16.32
N LYS A 444 44.81 63.44 -15.28
CA LYS A 444 45.74 64.32 -14.57
C LYS A 444 46.85 64.88 -15.49
N ASN A 445 47.48 64.01 -16.29
CA ASN A 445 48.54 64.41 -17.22
C ASN A 445 48.06 65.41 -18.28
N LYS A 446 46.83 65.26 -18.78
CA LYS A 446 46.24 66.17 -19.78
C LYS A 446 45.88 67.54 -19.19
N SER A 447 45.40 67.57 -17.96
CA SER A 447 45.07 68.81 -17.25
C SER A 447 46.31 69.70 -16.99
N ASP A 448 47.47 69.10 -16.65
CA ASP A 448 48.71 69.84 -16.42
C ASP A 448 49.26 70.51 -17.70
N ALA A 449 49.10 69.87 -18.86
CA ALA A 449 49.52 70.43 -20.15
C ALA A 449 48.65 71.63 -20.60
N ALA A 450 47.34 71.58 -20.33
CA ALA A 450 46.40 72.64 -20.69
C ALA A 450 46.63 73.96 -19.91
N LEU A 451 47.07 73.86 -18.64
CA LEU A 451 47.31 75.03 -17.77
C LEU A 451 48.46 75.94 -18.28
N LYS A 452 49.43 75.35 -19.00
CA LYS A 452 50.62 76.04 -19.50
C LYS A 452 50.31 76.99 -20.69
N LEU A 453 49.52 76.53 -21.66
CA LEU A 453 49.15 77.29 -22.87
C LEU A 453 48.24 78.50 -22.58
N VAL A 454 47.35 78.37 -21.60
CA VAL A 454 46.41 79.42 -21.19
C VAL A 454 47.13 80.63 -20.56
N SER A 455 48.33 80.44 -20.01
CA SER A 455 49.09 81.52 -19.35
C SER A 455 49.81 82.45 -20.34
N GLU A 456 50.11 82.01 -21.57
CA GLU A 456 50.90 82.79 -22.55
C GLU A 456 50.05 83.75 -23.41
N ALA A 457 48.76 83.48 -23.59
CA ALA A 457 47.88 84.25 -24.47
C ALA A 457 47.17 85.45 -23.79
N GLN A 458 47.46 85.70 -22.51
CA GLN A 458 46.75 86.64 -21.64
C GLN A 458 46.83 88.12 -22.08
N VAL A 459 47.78 88.49 -22.94
CA VAL A 459 48.05 89.90 -23.33
C VAL A 459 47.17 90.40 -24.49
N VAL A 460 46.65 89.53 -25.36
CA VAL A 460 45.81 89.93 -26.52
C VAL A 460 44.32 89.67 -26.28
N THR A 461 43.99 88.80 -25.33
CA THR A 461 42.63 88.28 -25.09
C THR A 461 42.01 88.76 -23.78
N SER A 462 42.38 89.95 -23.28
CA SER A 462 41.73 90.55 -22.09
C SER A 462 40.23 90.82 -22.29
N GLY A 463 39.72 90.75 -23.53
CA GLY A 463 38.30 90.81 -23.87
C GLY A 463 37.58 89.46 -24.06
N HIS A 464 38.21 88.29 -23.90
CA HIS A 464 37.58 86.97 -24.07
C HIS A 464 37.65 86.11 -22.81
N LEU A 465 37.17 86.68 -21.69
CA LEU A 465 37.06 86.07 -20.36
C LEU A 465 36.40 84.69 -20.33
N LYS A 466 35.53 84.35 -21.29
CA LYS A 466 34.79 83.09 -21.29
C LYS A 466 35.67 81.88 -21.64
N VAL A 467 36.58 81.98 -22.60
CA VAL A 467 37.44 80.83 -22.99
C VAL A 467 38.47 80.52 -21.90
N TYR A 468 38.93 81.56 -21.18
CA TYR A 468 39.77 81.43 -19.99
C TYR A 468 39.00 80.81 -18.80
N SER A 469 37.77 81.27 -18.54
CA SER A 469 36.87 80.74 -17.51
C SER A 469 36.48 79.28 -17.79
N ASP A 470 36.08 78.95 -19.01
CA ASP A 470 35.63 77.62 -19.43
C ASP A 470 36.78 76.58 -19.30
N ALA A 471 38.02 76.98 -19.60
CA ALA A 471 39.19 76.13 -19.39
C ALA A 471 39.45 75.86 -17.90
N HIS A 472 39.26 76.86 -17.03
CA HIS A 472 39.46 76.72 -15.58
C HIS A 472 38.32 75.94 -14.90
N GLU A 473 37.08 76.13 -15.34
CA GLU A 473 35.90 75.39 -14.88
C GLU A 473 35.96 73.91 -15.28
N ALA A 474 36.42 73.60 -16.50
CA ALA A 474 36.68 72.23 -16.92
C ALA A 474 37.77 71.55 -16.05
N LEU A 475 38.84 72.27 -15.71
CA LEU A 475 39.88 71.80 -14.79
C LEU A 475 39.35 71.54 -13.36
N SER A 476 38.43 72.37 -12.85
CA SER A 476 37.79 72.16 -11.55
C SER A 476 36.86 70.93 -11.54
N SER A 477 36.18 70.68 -12.66
CA SER A 477 35.29 69.53 -12.85
C SER A 477 36.02 68.19 -12.95
N VAL A 478 37.26 68.18 -13.45
CA VAL A 478 38.16 67.00 -13.40
C VAL A 478 38.43 66.62 -11.93
N LYS A 479 38.78 67.60 -11.09
CA LYS A 479 39.15 67.38 -9.68
C LYS A 479 37.98 66.90 -8.82
N SER A 480 36.77 67.35 -9.11
CA SER A 480 35.55 66.88 -8.47
C SER A 480 35.25 65.41 -8.82
N ALA A 481 35.34 65.05 -10.10
CA ALA A 481 35.13 63.68 -10.57
C ALA A 481 36.22 62.70 -10.08
N GLU A 482 37.46 63.15 -9.96
CA GLU A 482 38.57 62.41 -9.34
C GLU A 482 38.26 62.07 -7.87
N ASN A 483 37.87 63.07 -7.05
CA ASN A 483 37.51 62.85 -5.66
C ASN A 483 36.32 61.89 -5.49
N ALA A 484 35.29 62.02 -6.32
CA ALA A 484 34.14 61.12 -6.30
C ALA A 484 34.51 59.67 -6.66
N SER A 485 35.46 59.48 -7.59
CA SER A 485 35.98 58.15 -7.93
C SER A 485 36.82 57.55 -6.80
N VAL A 486 37.68 58.33 -6.13
CA VAL A 486 38.48 57.89 -4.98
C VAL A 486 37.60 57.42 -3.81
N ILE A 487 36.52 58.16 -3.51
CA ILE A 487 35.58 57.78 -2.45
C ILE A 487 34.86 56.46 -2.79
N ALA A 488 34.32 56.34 -4.01
CA ALA A 488 33.64 55.13 -4.46
C ALA A 488 34.57 53.91 -4.45
N LYS A 489 35.84 54.09 -4.84
CA LYS A 489 36.88 53.06 -4.80
C LYS A 489 37.17 52.60 -3.37
N GLY A 490 37.30 53.54 -2.42
CA GLY A 490 37.54 53.24 -1.01
C GLY A 490 36.44 52.34 -0.43
N VAL A 491 35.17 52.66 -0.73
CA VAL A 491 34.01 51.85 -0.31
C VAL A 491 34.03 50.47 -0.97
N ALA A 492 34.29 50.40 -2.28
CA ALA A 492 34.36 49.12 -3.01
C ALA A 492 35.46 48.19 -2.45
N LEU A 493 36.65 48.71 -2.14
CA LEU A 493 37.76 47.91 -1.58
C LEU A 493 37.45 47.38 -0.17
N VAL A 494 36.79 48.17 0.67
CA VAL A 494 36.33 47.73 2.00
C VAL A 494 35.30 46.61 1.87
N LEU A 495 34.35 46.73 0.94
CA LEU A 495 33.34 45.71 0.68
C LEU A 495 33.95 44.43 0.09
N ILE A 496 34.94 44.55 -0.81
CA ILE A 496 35.70 43.40 -1.34
C ILE A 496 36.40 42.65 -0.20
N GLY A 497 37.09 43.35 0.70
CA GLY A 497 37.75 42.71 1.85
C GLY A 497 36.75 42.00 2.79
N LYS A 498 35.55 42.57 2.99
CA LYS A 498 34.47 41.91 3.74
C LYS A 498 33.92 40.68 3.03
N ALA A 499 33.71 40.76 1.70
CA ALA A 499 33.24 39.64 0.90
C ALA A 499 34.25 38.49 0.87
N GLU A 500 35.55 38.77 0.75
CA GLU A 500 36.62 37.76 0.83
C GLU A 500 36.67 37.06 2.20
N SER A 501 36.41 37.80 3.29
CA SER A 501 36.30 37.22 4.63
C SER A 501 35.06 36.32 4.76
N GLU A 502 33.89 36.80 4.30
CA GLU A 502 32.64 36.05 4.37
C GLU A 502 32.67 34.80 3.47
N GLN A 503 33.39 34.87 2.36
CA GLN A 503 33.67 33.73 1.48
C GLN A 503 34.41 32.60 2.19
N LYS A 504 35.44 32.91 3.00
CA LYS A 504 36.14 31.89 3.79
C LYS A 504 35.22 31.22 4.80
N GLU A 505 34.29 31.98 5.38
CA GLU A 505 33.26 31.43 6.26
C GLU A 505 32.25 30.54 5.51
N VAL A 506 31.86 30.91 4.28
CA VAL A 506 31.06 30.04 3.39
C VAL A 506 31.81 28.75 3.09
N GLU A 507 33.11 28.80 2.75
CA GLU A 507 33.94 27.62 2.49
C GLU A 507 33.99 26.71 3.73
N LYS A 508 34.22 27.29 4.92
CA LYS A 508 34.24 26.56 6.19
C LYS A 508 32.91 25.88 6.49
N VAL A 509 31.79 26.62 6.43
CA VAL A 509 30.45 26.06 6.69
C VAL A 509 30.09 25.00 5.64
N ARG A 510 30.54 25.15 4.39
CA ARG A 510 30.38 24.13 3.35
C ARG A 510 31.19 22.87 3.67
N SER A 511 32.42 22.98 4.18
CA SER A 511 33.21 21.83 4.64
C SER A 511 32.56 21.12 5.84
N GLU A 512 32.03 21.87 6.80
CA GLU A 512 31.26 21.32 7.93
C GLU A 512 30.00 20.56 7.44
N LEU A 513 29.26 21.14 6.49
CA LEU A 513 28.13 20.47 5.84
C LEU A 513 28.56 19.21 5.08
N GLY A 514 29.72 19.24 4.42
CA GLY A 514 30.29 18.10 3.71
C GLY A 514 30.63 16.94 4.64
N ALA A 515 31.27 17.21 5.77
CA ALA A 515 31.58 16.20 6.79
C ALA A 515 30.31 15.58 7.39
N ALA A 516 29.34 16.42 7.79
CA ALA A 516 28.06 15.95 8.34
C ALA A 516 27.25 15.13 7.31
N ARG A 517 27.29 15.54 6.03
CA ARG A 517 26.70 14.81 4.92
C ARG A 517 27.34 13.44 4.76
N ASP A 518 28.66 13.35 4.75
CA ASP A 518 29.39 12.09 4.53
C ASP A 518 29.15 11.10 5.67
N GLU A 519 29.16 11.58 6.91
CA GLU A 519 28.78 10.79 8.09
C GLU A 519 27.34 10.25 7.98
N LYS A 520 26.37 11.13 7.68
CA LYS A 520 24.97 10.73 7.48
C LYS A 520 24.80 9.78 6.30
N LYS A 521 25.58 9.92 5.23
CA LYS A 521 25.56 9.03 4.07
C LYS A 521 26.04 7.63 4.45
N SER A 522 27.18 7.49 5.13
CA SER A 522 27.66 6.19 5.62
C SER A 522 26.68 5.53 6.58
N ARG A 523 26.03 6.33 7.45
CA ARG A 523 24.97 5.82 8.31
C ARG A 523 23.73 5.38 7.52
N LEU A 524 23.32 6.14 6.50
CA LEU A 524 22.21 5.78 5.63
C LEU A 524 22.49 4.46 4.89
N GLU A 525 23.71 4.24 4.41
CA GLU A 525 24.13 2.97 3.80
C GLU A 525 23.99 1.79 4.78
N ALA A 526 24.44 1.95 6.03
CA ALA A 526 24.27 0.93 7.07
C ALA A 526 22.80 0.67 7.42
N ILE A 527 22.00 1.72 7.58
CA ILE A 527 20.55 1.59 7.87
C ILE A 527 19.83 0.94 6.69
N SER A 528 20.13 1.34 5.46
CA SER A 528 19.55 0.77 4.24
C SER A 528 19.90 -0.71 4.13
N LYS A 529 21.13 -1.11 4.47
CA LYS A 529 21.53 -2.51 4.50
C LYS A 529 20.73 -3.30 5.52
N ASN A 530 20.64 -2.84 6.77
CA ASN A 530 19.85 -3.55 7.80
C ASN A 530 18.37 -3.68 7.40
N PHE A 531 17.79 -2.65 6.76
CA PHE A 531 16.42 -2.73 6.26
C PHE A 531 16.28 -3.76 5.12
N SER A 532 17.24 -3.82 4.20
CA SER A 532 17.28 -4.83 3.13
C SER A 532 17.47 -6.25 3.68
N ASP A 533 18.38 -6.44 4.63
CA ASP A 533 18.61 -7.73 5.30
C ASP A 533 17.34 -8.21 6.02
N ALA A 534 16.56 -7.28 6.61
CA ALA A 534 15.26 -7.59 7.20
C ALA A 534 14.23 -8.09 6.16
N LEU A 535 14.20 -7.49 4.97
CA LEU A 535 13.33 -7.92 3.86
C LEU A 535 13.74 -9.29 3.32
N GLU A 536 15.05 -9.55 3.20
CA GLU A 536 15.60 -10.84 2.77
C GLU A 536 15.26 -11.95 3.78
N HIS A 537 15.44 -11.70 5.07
CA HIS A 537 15.02 -12.64 6.12
C HIS A 537 13.51 -12.91 6.09
N ALA A 538 12.70 -11.93 5.71
CA ALA A 538 11.26 -12.10 5.51
C ALA A 538 10.89 -12.77 4.16
N LYS A 539 11.89 -13.22 3.38
CA LYS A 539 11.75 -13.90 2.07
C LYS A 539 10.86 -13.15 1.07
N ASN A 540 10.97 -11.82 1.05
CA ASN A 540 10.22 -11.00 0.11
C ASN A 540 11.08 -10.72 -1.14
N ASP A 541 10.60 -11.09 -2.33
CA ASP A 541 11.30 -10.96 -3.63
C ASP A 541 11.46 -9.49 -4.10
N PHE A 542 11.36 -8.50 -3.19
CA PHE A 542 11.72 -7.13 -3.51
C PHE A 542 13.23 -7.07 -3.71
N ALA A 543 13.63 -7.19 -4.97
CA ALA A 543 14.98 -6.98 -5.45
C ALA A 543 15.60 -5.75 -4.78
N HIS A 544 16.86 -5.89 -4.36
CA HIS A 544 17.69 -4.97 -3.59
C HIS A 544 17.76 -3.48 -4.06
N ASP A 545 16.99 -3.05 -5.06
CA ASP A 545 17.10 -1.72 -5.71
C ASP A 545 15.76 -0.99 -5.98
N ALA A 546 14.59 -1.54 -5.62
CA ALA A 546 13.31 -0.89 -5.91
C ALA A 546 12.97 0.19 -4.87
N ASN A 547 13.51 1.40 -5.06
CA ASN A 547 13.12 2.70 -4.47
C ASN A 547 12.14 2.60 -3.27
N VAL A 548 12.63 2.12 -2.12
CA VAL A 548 11.84 1.84 -0.90
C VAL A 548 11.04 3.07 -0.45
N CYS A 549 11.46 4.27 -0.83
CA CYS A 549 10.83 5.54 -0.49
C CYS A 549 9.85 6.09 -1.55
N GLY A 550 9.48 5.32 -2.57
CA GLY A 550 8.38 5.66 -3.50
C GLY A 550 7.01 5.43 -2.87
N GLU A 551 6.10 6.41 -2.98
CA GLU A 551 4.82 6.41 -2.24
C GLU A 551 3.79 5.36 -2.69
N SER A 552 3.93 4.70 -3.83
CA SER A 552 2.84 3.91 -4.44
C SER A 552 2.86 2.38 -4.22
N ASP A 553 3.99 1.73 -3.92
CA ASP A 553 4.12 0.28 -4.16
C ASP A 553 4.73 -0.57 -3.03
N PHE A 554 5.11 -0.01 -1.88
CA PHE A 554 5.68 -0.81 -0.78
C PHE A 554 4.59 -1.57 -0.03
N VAL A 555 4.66 -2.90 -0.09
CA VAL A 555 3.86 -3.82 0.71
C VAL A 555 4.77 -4.45 1.76
N ALA A 556 4.46 -4.24 3.04
CA ALA A 556 5.23 -4.85 4.12
C ALA A 556 5.18 -6.39 4.00
N PRO A 557 6.31 -7.09 4.13
CA PRO A 557 6.32 -8.54 4.06
C PRO A 557 5.52 -9.14 5.21
N ASN A 558 4.92 -10.30 4.94
CA ASN A 558 4.42 -11.13 6.01
C ASN A 558 5.61 -11.81 6.70
N VAL A 559 5.77 -11.56 7.99
CA VAL A 559 6.85 -12.15 8.79
C VAL A 559 6.31 -13.40 9.46
N SER A 560 7.05 -14.50 9.37
CA SER A 560 6.72 -15.70 10.13
C SER A 560 7.33 -15.65 11.54
N ILE A 561 6.76 -16.41 12.47
CA ILE A 561 7.26 -16.47 13.85
C ILE A 561 8.70 -17.02 13.92
N TYR A 562 9.16 -17.72 12.89
CA TYR A 562 10.49 -18.33 12.87
C TYR A 562 11.60 -17.34 12.56
N VAL A 563 11.35 -16.43 11.61
CA VAL A 563 12.30 -15.39 11.23
C VAL A 563 12.06 -14.08 11.98
N ALA A 564 10.93 -13.96 12.69
CA ALA A 564 10.55 -12.77 13.45
C ALA A 564 11.67 -12.21 14.33
N GLU A 565 12.43 -13.06 15.02
CA GLU A 565 13.53 -12.58 15.86
C GLU A 565 14.66 -11.92 15.04
N ALA A 566 15.07 -12.54 13.93
CA ALA A 566 16.10 -12.01 13.05
C ALA A 566 15.64 -10.72 12.37
N VAL A 567 14.42 -10.73 11.82
CA VAL A 567 13.79 -9.56 11.21
C VAL A 567 13.69 -8.41 12.22
N PHE A 568 13.24 -8.69 13.44
CA PHE A 568 13.14 -7.69 14.50
C PHE A 568 14.52 -7.10 14.81
N ALA A 569 15.55 -7.92 14.97
CA ALA A 569 16.91 -7.45 15.26
C ALA A 569 17.45 -6.50 14.17
N GLN A 570 17.24 -6.83 12.90
CA GLN A 570 17.64 -5.98 11.79
C GLN A 570 16.87 -4.65 11.77
N LEU A 571 15.54 -4.70 12.01
CA LEU A 571 14.71 -3.49 12.06
C LEU A 571 14.97 -2.62 13.29
N MET A 572 15.39 -3.19 14.42
CA MET A 572 15.86 -2.42 15.58
C MET A 572 17.10 -1.58 15.23
N ALA A 573 17.99 -2.10 14.37
CA ALA A 573 19.18 -1.38 13.94
C ALA A 573 18.86 -0.21 12.97
N VAL A 574 17.62 -0.11 12.50
CA VAL A 574 17.08 1.03 11.76
C VAL A 574 16.59 2.10 12.76
N ASN A 575 17.55 2.71 13.44
CA ASN A 575 17.29 3.73 14.46
C ASN A 575 17.36 5.16 13.91
N PHE A 576 16.42 5.99 14.38
CA PHE A 576 16.40 7.43 14.10
C PHE A 576 17.66 8.10 14.63
N SER A 577 18.21 9.06 13.89
CA SER A 577 19.17 9.99 14.47
C SER A 577 18.43 11.02 15.30
N ALA A 578 18.72 11.10 16.60
CA ALA A 578 18.30 12.24 17.42
C ALA A 578 18.96 13.56 16.97
N ASP A 579 20.01 13.49 16.13
CA ASP A 579 20.80 14.63 15.65
C ASP A 579 20.27 15.28 14.35
N SER A 580 19.03 15.02 13.93
CA SER A 580 18.44 15.75 12.79
C SER A 580 18.47 17.27 12.99
N THR A 581 18.31 17.72 14.24
CA THR A 581 18.35 19.13 14.62
C THR A 581 19.70 19.81 14.37
N ASN A 582 20.82 19.07 14.36
CA ASN A 582 22.13 19.66 14.06
C ASN A 582 22.30 19.87 12.54
N GLY A 583 21.74 18.96 11.73
CA GLY A 583 21.72 19.07 10.27
C GLY A 583 20.87 20.24 9.77
N ASP A 584 19.67 20.43 10.35
CA ASP A 584 18.78 21.55 9.99
C ASP A 584 19.39 22.90 10.36
N LYS A 585 20.05 23.00 11.53
CA LYS A 585 20.78 24.21 11.93
C LYS A 585 21.94 24.54 10.99
N LEU A 586 22.65 23.52 10.52
CA LEU A 586 23.71 23.67 9.51
C LEU A 586 23.13 24.16 8.17
N LEU A 587 22.02 23.58 7.71
CA LEU A 587 21.32 24.02 6.50
C LEU A 587 20.82 25.47 6.59
N GLU A 588 20.27 25.87 7.75
CA GLU A 588 19.83 27.24 8.00
C GLU A 588 21.02 28.21 8.00
N ARG A 589 22.12 27.86 8.68
CA ARG A 589 23.37 28.64 8.69
C ARG A 589 23.93 28.80 7.27
N CYS A 590 23.93 27.74 6.45
CA CYS A 590 24.33 27.81 5.04
C CYS A 590 23.47 28.83 4.26
N THR A 591 22.16 28.79 4.46
CA THR A 591 21.21 29.67 3.76
C THR A 591 21.43 31.14 4.12
N GLN A 592 21.67 31.43 5.40
CA GLN A 592 21.97 32.79 5.87
C GLN A 592 23.28 33.32 5.28
N LYS A 593 24.34 32.50 5.26
CA LYS A 593 25.65 32.87 4.71
C LYS A 593 25.60 33.13 3.20
N VAL A 594 24.85 32.32 2.45
CA VAL A 594 24.62 32.54 1.02
C VAL A 594 23.87 33.86 0.76
N LYS A 595 22.91 34.21 1.61
CA LYS A 595 22.17 35.47 1.51
C LYS A 595 23.06 36.68 1.77
N ALA A 596 23.89 36.64 2.83
CA ALA A 596 24.83 37.72 3.16
C ALA A 596 25.82 37.99 2.02
N MET A 597 26.39 36.93 1.44
CA MET A 597 27.34 37.05 0.33
C MET A 597 26.72 37.65 -0.93
N ARG A 598 25.45 37.31 -1.22
CA ARG A 598 24.70 37.90 -2.34
C ARG A 598 24.52 39.41 -2.19
N GLU A 599 24.28 39.91 -0.97
CA GLU A 599 24.16 41.35 -0.73
C GLU A 599 25.50 42.06 -0.92
N PHE A 600 26.60 41.50 -0.40
CA PHE A 600 27.94 42.07 -0.61
C PHE A 600 28.32 42.16 -2.09
N VAL A 601 28.09 41.11 -2.88
CA VAL A 601 28.41 41.13 -4.33
C VAL A 601 27.60 42.21 -5.07
N LYS A 602 26.32 42.41 -4.70
CA LYS A 602 25.48 43.45 -5.29
C LYS A 602 25.98 44.87 -4.96
N GLU A 603 26.42 45.11 -3.73
CA GLU A 603 26.99 46.40 -3.33
C GLU A 603 28.37 46.66 -3.94
N ILE A 604 29.23 45.63 -4.04
CA ILE A 604 30.53 45.72 -4.72
C ILE A 604 30.33 46.17 -6.16
N ALA A 605 29.38 45.57 -6.89
CA ALA A 605 29.09 45.92 -8.28
C ALA A 605 28.60 47.38 -8.44
N LEU A 606 27.75 47.86 -7.51
CA LEU A 606 27.29 49.25 -7.49
C LEU A 606 28.45 50.23 -7.37
N HIS A 607 29.34 50.04 -6.39
CA HIS A 607 30.45 50.95 -6.14
C HIS A 607 31.59 50.83 -7.15
N SER A 608 31.85 49.62 -7.69
CA SER A 608 32.83 49.44 -8.77
C SER A 608 32.39 50.13 -10.07
N ASN A 609 31.10 50.06 -10.40
CA ASN A 609 30.55 50.75 -11.57
C ASN A 609 30.61 52.28 -11.39
N ALA A 610 30.22 52.79 -10.21
CA ALA A 610 30.33 54.21 -9.90
C ALA A 610 31.78 54.73 -9.99
N THR A 611 32.75 53.95 -9.51
CA THR A 611 34.18 54.29 -9.62
C THR A 611 34.62 54.43 -11.09
N ARG A 612 34.23 53.46 -11.93
CA ARG A 612 34.53 53.43 -13.37
C ARG A 612 33.89 54.62 -14.09
N ASP A 613 32.62 54.90 -13.82
CA ASP A 613 31.86 55.96 -14.48
C ASP A 613 32.46 57.35 -14.12
N ASN A 614 32.77 57.58 -12.85
CA ASN A 614 33.42 58.80 -12.38
C ASN A 614 34.84 58.98 -12.98
N ALA A 615 35.62 57.90 -13.09
CA ALA A 615 36.94 57.93 -13.72
C ALA A 615 36.87 58.23 -15.23
N SER A 616 35.87 57.68 -15.92
CA SER A 616 35.60 58.00 -17.33
C SER A 616 35.19 59.46 -17.51
N GLN A 617 34.40 60.01 -16.58
CA GLN A 617 33.99 61.40 -16.61
C GLN A 617 35.17 62.36 -16.36
N ALA A 618 36.09 62.02 -15.44
CA ALA A 618 37.32 62.78 -15.23
C ALA A 618 38.18 62.86 -16.50
N LEU A 619 38.33 61.75 -17.23
CA LEU A 619 39.08 61.70 -18.49
C LEU A 619 38.43 62.55 -19.59
N GLN A 620 37.11 62.46 -19.74
CA GLN A 620 36.38 63.30 -20.72
C GLN A 620 36.55 64.79 -20.42
N ASN A 621 36.45 65.19 -19.16
CA ASN A 621 36.65 66.58 -18.75
C ASN A 621 38.09 67.07 -19.01
N ALA A 622 39.10 66.21 -18.86
CA ALA A 622 40.49 66.55 -19.16
C ALA A 622 40.77 66.70 -20.67
N ILE A 623 40.10 65.92 -21.52
CA ILE A 623 40.17 66.06 -22.99
C ILE A 623 39.58 67.40 -23.44
N VAL A 624 38.48 67.83 -22.82
CA VAL A 624 37.86 69.15 -23.08
C VAL A 624 38.80 70.30 -22.71
N ALA A 625 39.49 70.21 -21.56
CA ALA A 625 40.45 71.23 -21.13
C ALA A 625 41.66 71.35 -22.10
N GLU A 626 42.19 70.23 -22.60
CA GLU A 626 43.30 70.22 -23.56
C GLU A 626 42.88 70.89 -24.90
N SER A 627 41.71 70.54 -25.42
CA SER A 627 41.20 71.10 -26.69
C SER A 627 41.00 72.61 -26.62
N LYS A 628 40.52 73.14 -25.48
CA LYS A 628 40.25 74.57 -25.30
C LYS A 628 41.52 75.41 -25.21
N SER A 629 42.61 74.86 -24.68
CA SER A 629 43.91 75.55 -24.55
C SER A 629 44.61 75.85 -25.89
N LYS A 630 44.44 74.99 -26.90
CA LYS A 630 45.01 75.15 -28.26
C LYS A 630 44.19 76.12 -29.14
N GLU A 631 42.94 76.38 -28.77
CA GLU A 631 42.02 77.30 -29.46
C GLU A 631 42.38 78.78 -29.19
N VAL A 632 43.06 79.07 -28.07
CA VAL A 632 43.38 80.43 -27.61
C VAL A 632 44.49 81.10 -28.43
N GLU A 633 45.49 80.35 -28.90
CA GLU A 633 46.64 80.86 -29.67
C GLU A 633 46.26 81.27 -31.11
N LYS A 634 45.43 80.46 -31.77
CA LYS A 634 45.00 80.65 -33.16
C LYS A 634 43.98 81.80 -33.32
N ASN A 635 43.15 82.04 -32.31
CA ASN A 635 42.09 83.06 -32.34
C ASN A 635 42.63 84.50 -32.37
N ALA A 636 43.81 84.79 -31.83
CA ALA A 636 44.30 86.17 -31.74
C ALA A 636 44.58 86.86 -33.10
N ILE A 637 44.91 86.09 -34.15
CA ILE A 637 45.28 86.61 -35.48
C ILE A 637 44.13 86.42 -36.49
N ASP A 638 43.36 85.34 -36.37
CA ASP A 638 42.20 85.05 -37.24
C ASP A 638 40.97 85.93 -36.93
N VAL A 639 40.82 86.44 -35.69
CA VAL A 639 39.67 87.26 -35.27
C VAL A 639 39.47 88.50 -36.15
N VAL A 640 40.53 89.15 -36.64
CA VAL A 640 40.35 90.42 -37.36
C VAL A 640 40.19 90.24 -38.88
N LYS A 641 40.87 89.27 -39.49
CA LYS A 641 40.62 88.90 -40.90
C LYS A 641 39.27 88.17 -41.06
N GLY A 642 38.88 87.40 -40.05
CA GLY A 642 37.61 86.68 -39.99
C GLY A 642 36.40 87.60 -39.86
N GLU A 643 36.40 88.60 -38.97
CA GLU A 643 35.21 89.44 -38.75
C GLU A 643 34.75 90.23 -39.99
N ILE A 644 35.66 90.67 -40.88
CA ILE A 644 35.29 91.34 -42.15
C ILE A 644 34.59 90.38 -43.14
N ASN A 645 35.15 89.19 -43.35
CA ASN A 645 34.58 88.20 -44.29
C ASN A 645 33.37 87.44 -43.71
N LYS A 646 33.34 87.24 -42.38
CA LYS A 646 32.27 86.56 -41.64
C LYS A 646 30.97 87.34 -41.71
N LYS A 647 30.97 88.66 -41.52
CA LYS A 647 29.72 89.44 -41.56
C LYS A 647 29.04 89.46 -42.95
N ARG A 648 29.83 89.40 -44.04
CA ARG A 648 29.32 89.25 -45.42
C ARG A 648 28.67 87.88 -45.67
N ASN A 649 29.35 86.80 -45.26
CA ASN A 649 28.85 85.44 -45.40
C ASN A 649 27.67 85.15 -44.46
N GLU A 650 27.61 85.76 -43.26
CA GLU A 650 26.50 85.65 -42.31
C GLU A 650 25.17 86.16 -42.88
N ILE A 651 25.18 87.23 -43.70
CA ILE A 651 23.97 87.79 -44.30
C ILE A 651 23.43 86.91 -45.44
N CYS A 652 24.28 86.37 -46.32
CA CYS A 652 23.85 85.47 -47.41
C CYS A 652 23.51 84.04 -46.88
N ALA A 653 24.21 83.53 -45.86
CA ALA A 653 23.95 82.21 -45.26
C ALA A 653 22.67 82.16 -44.39
N ALA A 654 22.33 83.26 -43.70
CA ALA A 654 21.10 83.33 -42.89
C ALA A 654 19.81 83.21 -43.73
N GLY A 655 19.82 83.64 -45.01
CA GLY A 655 18.71 83.44 -45.95
C GLY A 655 18.52 81.98 -46.39
N GLY A 656 19.61 81.25 -46.67
CA GLY A 656 19.57 79.82 -47.00
C GLY A 656 19.19 78.93 -45.80
N ASN A 657 19.68 79.27 -44.60
CA ASN A 657 19.37 78.53 -43.37
C ASN A 657 17.88 78.61 -43.00
N MET A 658 17.19 79.73 -43.23
CA MET A 658 15.75 79.81 -42.95
C MET A 658 14.90 78.89 -43.83
N ILE A 659 15.26 78.69 -45.11
CA ILE A 659 14.54 77.77 -46.01
C ILE A 659 14.73 76.30 -45.56
N ALA A 660 15.96 75.93 -45.17
CA ALA A 660 16.26 74.59 -44.69
C ALA A 660 15.54 74.25 -43.35
N LEU A 661 15.37 75.24 -42.46
CA LEU A 661 14.66 75.06 -41.19
C LEU A 661 13.15 74.83 -41.38
N PHE A 662 12.51 75.51 -42.35
CA PHE A 662 11.11 75.22 -42.73
C PHE A 662 10.93 73.79 -43.24
N GLY A 663 11.86 73.28 -44.05
CA GLY A 663 11.81 71.89 -44.55
C GLY A 663 11.92 70.83 -43.45
N LYS A 664 12.70 71.09 -42.39
CA LYS A 664 12.85 70.16 -41.25
C LYS A 664 11.60 70.04 -40.38
N VAL A 665 10.80 71.10 -40.24
CA VAL A 665 9.52 71.06 -39.49
C VAL A 665 8.54 70.11 -40.18
N ALA A 666 8.36 70.26 -41.50
CA ALA A 666 7.41 69.47 -42.28
C ALA A 666 7.72 67.96 -42.29
N GLU A 667 9.01 67.58 -42.30
CA GLU A 667 9.38 66.15 -42.24
C GLU A 667 9.12 65.53 -40.85
N LEU A 668 9.34 66.26 -39.76
CA LEU A 668 9.05 65.77 -38.41
C LEU A 668 7.54 65.60 -38.16
N GLU A 669 6.71 66.48 -38.71
CA GLU A 669 5.24 66.35 -38.69
C GLU A 669 4.78 65.08 -39.41
N ARG A 670 5.31 64.81 -40.60
CA ARG A 670 4.97 63.64 -41.40
C ARG A 670 5.36 62.33 -40.70
N GLN A 671 6.50 62.31 -40.01
CA GLN A 671 6.94 61.15 -39.22
C GLN A 671 6.04 60.91 -38.01
N LEU A 672 5.68 61.98 -37.29
CA LEU A 672 4.80 61.91 -36.12
C LEU A 672 3.43 61.29 -36.46
N GLU A 673 2.79 61.76 -37.53
CA GLU A 673 1.48 61.26 -37.95
C GLU A 673 1.52 59.77 -38.34
N ASN A 674 2.57 59.35 -39.03
CA ASN A 674 2.80 57.94 -39.37
C ASN A 674 2.99 57.05 -38.12
N HIS A 675 3.75 57.51 -37.13
CA HIS A 675 3.96 56.72 -35.90
C HIS A 675 2.67 56.54 -35.10
N TYR A 676 1.84 57.59 -34.95
CA TYR A 676 0.55 57.47 -34.25
C TYR A 676 -0.40 56.50 -34.95
N LYS A 677 -0.49 56.56 -36.29
CA LYS A 677 -1.32 55.64 -37.07
C LYS A 677 -0.89 54.18 -36.87
N ASN A 678 0.42 53.92 -36.85
CA ASN A 678 0.96 52.57 -36.63
C ASN A 678 0.73 52.05 -35.21
N LEU A 679 0.88 52.91 -34.19
CA LEU A 679 0.59 52.56 -32.79
C LEU A 679 -0.89 52.16 -32.61
N SER A 680 -1.82 52.89 -33.24
CA SER A 680 -3.24 52.55 -33.22
C SER A 680 -3.53 51.17 -33.85
N ALA A 681 -2.85 50.84 -34.95
CA ALA A 681 -3.00 49.54 -35.61
C ALA A 681 -2.49 48.38 -34.73
N VAL A 682 -1.37 48.57 -34.02
CA VAL A 682 -0.86 47.57 -33.06
C VAL A 682 -1.83 47.35 -31.89
N GLY A 683 -2.50 48.40 -31.41
CA GLY A 683 -3.52 48.29 -30.36
C GLY A 683 -4.70 47.41 -30.74
N GLU A 684 -5.24 47.57 -31.96
CA GLU A 684 -6.34 46.73 -32.45
C GLU A 684 -5.92 45.27 -32.64
N LEU A 685 -4.74 45.04 -33.23
CA LEU A 685 -4.18 43.69 -33.39
C LEU A 685 -3.95 42.96 -32.05
N SER A 686 -3.51 43.69 -31.02
CA SER A 686 -3.33 43.14 -29.67
C SER A 686 -4.67 42.67 -29.07
N LYS A 687 -5.72 43.48 -29.24
CA LYS A 687 -7.07 43.15 -28.77
C LYS A 687 -7.63 41.90 -29.45
N GLU A 688 -7.43 41.76 -30.76
CA GLU A 688 -7.82 40.55 -31.50
C GLU A 688 -7.07 39.32 -30.99
N THR A 689 -5.75 39.43 -30.80
CA THR A 689 -4.90 38.34 -30.27
C THR A 689 -5.32 37.90 -28.87
N MET A 690 -5.64 38.85 -27.99
CA MET A 690 -6.11 38.59 -26.63
C MET A 690 -7.46 37.86 -26.61
N ASN A 691 -8.42 38.32 -27.44
CA ASN A 691 -9.73 37.66 -27.57
C ASN A 691 -9.59 36.21 -28.08
N ARG A 692 -8.71 36.00 -29.07
CA ARG A 692 -8.43 34.66 -29.59
C ARG A 692 -7.83 33.75 -28.51
N ALA A 693 -6.87 34.23 -27.74
CA ALA A 693 -6.26 33.46 -26.65
C ALA A 693 -7.26 33.14 -25.52
N LEU A 694 -8.19 34.05 -25.23
CA LEU A 694 -9.24 33.86 -24.23
C LEU A 694 -10.18 32.70 -24.60
N VAL A 695 -10.66 32.68 -25.85
CA VAL A 695 -11.53 31.61 -26.36
C VAL A 695 -10.83 30.25 -26.27
N VAL A 696 -9.53 30.21 -26.58
CA VAL A 696 -8.71 28.99 -26.52
C VAL A 696 -8.62 28.45 -25.09
N VAL A 697 -8.38 29.29 -24.08
CA VAL A 697 -8.33 28.84 -22.68
C VAL A 697 -9.68 28.40 -22.16
N GLN A 698 -10.76 29.04 -22.56
CA GLN A 698 -12.12 28.60 -22.23
C GLN A 698 -12.37 27.19 -22.77
N ASN A 699 -11.97 26.92 -24.02
CA ASN A 699 -12.08 25.60 -24.64
C ASN A 699 -11.22 24.54 -23.92
N CYS A 700 -9.98 24.86 -23.54
CA CYS A 700 -9.13 23.98 -22.71
C CYS A 700 -9.82 23.59 -21.39
N THR A 701 -10.40 24.58 -20.71
CA THR A 701 -11.06 24.39 -19.42
C THR A 701 -12.32 23.55 -19.56
N ALA A 702 -13.13 23.80 -20.59
CA ALA A 702 -14.33 23.03 -20.88
C ALA A 702 -14.01 21.56 -21.19
N ALA A 703 -13.03 21.30 -22.07
CA ALA A 703 -12.60 19.94 -22.39
C ALA A 703 -12.06 19.18 -21.16
N THR A 704 -11.27 19.86 -20.32
CA THR A 704 -10.75 19.29 -19.05
C THR A 704 -11.89 18.92 -18.10
N THR A 705 -12.91 19.78 -17.99
CA THR A 705 -14.09 19.52 -17.16
C THR A 705 -14.81 18.25 -17.62
N ILE A 706 -14.99 18.09 -18.93
CA ILE A 706 -15.62 16.90 -19.53
C ILE A 706 -14.79 15.64 -19.23
N ALA A 707 -13.46 15.70 -19.35
CA ALA A 707 -12.58 14.58 -19.02
C ALA A 707 -12.71 14.18 -17.54
N MET A 708 -12.68 15.14 -16.62
CA MET A 708 -12.87 14.89 -15.18
C MET A 708 -14.24 14.29 -14.90
N GLU A 709 -15.29 14.79 -15.55
CA GLU A 709 -16.64 14.29 -15.38
C GLU A 709 -16.79 12.85 -15.87
N ALA A 710 -16.17 12.50 -17.00
CA ALA A 710 -16.10 11.13 -17.52
C ALA A 710 -15.38 10.20 -16.54
N VAL A 711 -14.29 10.69 -15.95
CA VAL A 711 -13.48 9.96 -14.98
C VAL A 711 -14.27 9.69 -13.70
N ILE A 712 -14.95 10.69 -13.15
CA ILE A 712 -15.76 10.55 -11.92
C ILE A 712 -16.97 9.63 -12.15
N THR A 713 -17.73 9.88 -13.20
CA THR A 713 -19.05 9.26 -13.37
C THR A 713 -19.04 7.89 -14.05
N VAL A 714 -18.09 7.66 -14.97
CA VAL A 714 -18.03 6.41 -15.76
C VAL A 714 -16.84 5.55 -15.34
N LEU A 715 -15.65 6.12 -15.30
CA LEU A 715 -14.42 5.37 -15.00
C LEU A 715 -14.24 5.12 -13.50
N LYS A 716 -14.75 5.94 -12.60
CA LYS A 716 -14.60 5.81 -11.13
C LYS A 716 -13.14 5.54 -10.71
N THR A 717 -12.19 6.23 -11.32
CA THR A 717 -10.74 6.14 -11.03
C THR A 717 -10.18 7.55 -10.87
N THR A 718 -9.05 7.75 -10.19
CA THR A 718 -8.40 9.06 -10.05
C THR A 718 -7.16 9.22 -10.93
N ASN A 719 -6.60 8.13 -11.47
CA ASN A 719 -5.27 8.12 -12.08
C ASN A 719 -5.24 8.46 -13.60
N GLU A 720 -6.38 8.78 -14.23
CA GLU A 720 -6.44 8.95 -15.69
C GLU A 720 -6.45 10.40 -16.18
N THR A 721 -6.40 11.40 -15.28
CA THR A 721 -6.49 12.83 -15.65
C THR A 721 -5.17 13.58 -15.68
N GLY A 722 -4.05 12.97 -15.26
CA GLY A 722 -2.75 13.66 -15.13
C GLY A 722 -2.36 14.43 -16.40
N HIS A 723 -2.36 13.76 -17.55
CA HIS A 723 -2.02 14.38 -18.83
C HIS A 723 -3.01 15.49 -19.27
N VAL A 724 -4.29 15.37 -18.95
CA VAL A 724 -5.31 16.40 -19.29
C VAL A 724 -5.12 17.64 -18.41
N VAL A 725 -4.86 17.45 -17.11
CA VAL A 725 -4.63 18.53 -16.14
C VAL A 725 -3.32 19.27 -16.45
N ASP A 726 -2.26 18.55 -16.80
CA ASP A 726 -0.97 19.14 -17.18
C ASP A 726 -1.07 19.95 -18.48
N ALA A 727 -1.78 19.43 -19.48
CA ALA A 727 -2.03 20.14 -20.73
C ALA A 727 -2.91 21.40 -20.51
N ASN A 728 -3.91 21.34 -19.63
CA ASN A 728 -4.73 22.50 -19.25
C ASN A 728 -3.93 23.57 -18.49
N SER A 729 -3.07 23.16 -17.55
CA SER A 729 -2.15 24.06 -16.84
C SER A 729 -1.22 24.77 -17.82
N SER A 730 -0.73 24.06 -18.83
CA SER A 730 0.10 24.63 -19.90
C SER A 730 -0.66 25.63 -20.77
N CYS A 731 -1.93 25.34 -21.09
CA CYS A 731 -2.83 26.25 -21.81
C CYS A 731 -3.08 27.55 -21.01
N ALA A 732 -3.33 27.44 -19.70
CA ALA A 732 -3.51 28.59 -18.81
C ALA A 732 -2.23 29.45 -18.68
N LYS A 733 -1.05 28.83 -18.56
CA LYS A 733 0.24 29.54 -18.54
C LYS A 733 0.48 30.32 -19.83
N ALA A 734 0.17 29.75 -20.99
CA ALA A 734 0.30 30.42 -22.27
C ALA A 734 -0.57 31.69 -22.36
N PHE A 735 -1.80 31.63 -21.83
CA PHE A 735 -2.70 32.80 -21.77
C PHE A 735 -2.24 33.89 -20.79
N VAL A 736 -1.70 33.50 -19.63
CA VAL A 736 -1.08 34.46 -18.70
C VAL A 736 0.08 35.20 -19.39
N ASN A 737 0.88 34.50 -20.19
CA ASN A 737 1.94 35.14 -20.97
C ASN A 737 1.37 36.12 -22.02
N VAL A 738 0.28 35.79 -22.72
CA VAL A 738 -0.41 36.74 -23.62
C VAL A 738 -0.86 37.98 -22.85
N THR A 739 -1.43 37.80 -21.66
CA THR A 739 -1.91 38.89 -20.80
C THR A 739 -0.79 39.83 -20.35
N ASN A 740 0.38 39.26 -20.02
CA ASN A 740 1.57 40.04 -19.63
C ASN A 740 2.11 40.88 -20.79
N GLU A 741 2.19 40.30 -21.99
CA GLU A 741 2.62 41.00 -23.21
C GLU A 741 1.64 42.13 -23.59
N ASP A 742 0.33 41.87 -23.54
CA ASP A 742 -0.72 42.88 -23.79
C ASP A 742 -0.68 44.02 -22.75
N GLY A 743 -0.39 43.70 -21.49
CA GLY A 743 -0.22 44.70 -20.43
C GLY A 743 0.89 45.72 -20.71
N VAL A 744 1.98 45.29 -21.37
CA VAL A 744 3.06 46.20 -21.80
C VAL A 744 2.59 47.07 -22.97
N ILE A 745 1.90 46.50 -23.95
CA ILE A 745 1.34 47.24 -25.10
C ILE A 745 0.37 48.33 -24.63
N ARG A 746 -0.55 48.02 -23.71
CA ARG A 746 -1.50 49.00 -23.16
C ARG A 746 -0.81 50.12 -22.39
N ARG A 747 0.28 49.82 -21.65
CA ARG A 747 1.08 50.84 -20.96
C ARG A 747 1.76 51.78 -21.95
N VAL A 748 2.33 51.23 -23.03
CA VAL A 748 2.95 52.03 -24.10
C VAL A 748 1.93 52.94 -24.79
N LEU A 749 0.74 52.42 -25.10
CA LEU A 749 -0.36 53.21 -25.68
C LEU A 749 -0.80 54.34 -24.74
N SER A 750 -0.97 54.05 -23.43
CA SER A 750 -1.33 55.06 -22.42
C SER A 750 -0.27 56.15 -22.26
N ASN A 751 1.02 55.77 -22.22
CA ASN A 751 2.12 56.72 -22.11
C ASN A 751 2.20 57.63 -23.35
N THR A 752 1.94 57.05 -24.53
CA THR A 752 1.95 57.78 -25.80
C THR A 752 0.79 58.77 -25.90
N GLU A 753 -0.42 58.41 -25.44
CA GLU A 753 -1.56 59.33 -25.39
C GLU A 753 -1.31 60.52 -24.45
N THR A 754 -0.63 60.28 -23.33
CA THR A 754 -0.23 61.35 -22.39
C THR A 754 0.79 62.31 -23.00
N THR A 755 1.63 61.81 -23.92
CA THR A 755 2.69 62.59 -24.59
C THR A 755 2.12 63.49 -25.70
N LYS A 756 0.93 63.17 -26.25
CA LYS A 756 0.29 63.88 -27.36
C LYS A 756 0.03 65.37 -27.08
N ALA A 757 -0.48 65.69 -25.88
CA ALA A 757 -0.72 67.09 -25.48
C ALA A 757 0.56 67.92 -25.35
N HIS A 758 1.68 67.28 -24.98
CA HIS A 758 2.98 67.94 -24.87
C HIS A 758 3.57 68.26 -26.26
N VAL A 759 3.33 67.38 -27.24
CA VAL A 759 3.77 67.54 -28.64
C VAL A 759 3.10 68.73 -29.32
N GLU A 760 1.79 68.93 -29.11
CA GLU A 760 1.03 70.06 -29.66
C GLU A 760 1.54 71.41 -29.10
N GLN A 761 1.94 71.45 -27.83
CA GLN A 761 2.52 72.65 -27.21
C GLN A 761 3.91 72.99 -27.78
N MET A 762 4.76 71.99 -28.02
CA MET A 762 6.09 72.19 -28.60
C MET A 762 6.02 72.66 -30.06
N HIS A 763 5.05 72.15 -30.83
CA HIS A 763 4.80 72.57 -32.21
C HIS A 763 4.47 74.07 -32.32
N GLY A 764 3.61 74.59 -31.44
CA GLY A 764 3.30 76.04 -31.37
C GLY A 764 4.52 76.91 -31.03
N GLY A 765 5.41 76.42 -30.18
CA GLY A 765 6.66 77.11 -29.80
C GLY A 765 7.68 77.22 -30.94
N VAL A 766 7.79 76.19 -31.78
CA VAL A 766 8.66 76.18 -32.97
C VAL A 766 8.18 77.20 -34.01
N ASN A 767 6.87 77.23 -34.30
CA ASN A 767 6.29 78.17 -35.28
C ASN A 767 6.44 79.64 -34.88
N THR A 768 6.30 79.95 -33.59
CA THR A 768 6.49 81.30 -33.05
C THR A 768 7.94 81.77 -33.21
N SER A 769 8.91 80.87 -33.01
CA SER A 769 10.34 81.19 -33.11
C SER A 769 10.78 81.43 -34.56
N LEU A 770 10.19 80.71 -35.54
CA LEU A 770 10.45 80.91 -36.97
C LEU A 770 9.97 82.29 -37.48
N ALA A 771 8.85 82.80 -36.97
CA ALA A 771 8.33 84.12 -37.35
C ALA A 771 9.24 85.28 -36.91
N VAL A 772 9.84 85.18 -35.72
CA VAL A 772 10.76 86.19 -35.17
C VAL A 772 12.08 86.24 -35.94
N GLY A 773 12.64 85.08 -36.33
CA GLY A 773 13.87 85.02 -37.11
C GLY A 773 13.76 85.74 -38.46
N LYS A 774 12.63 85.59 -39.16
CA LYS A 774 12.40 86.23 -40.47
C LYS A 774 12.50 87.77 -40.42
N SER A 775 12.08 88.40 -39.33
CA SER A 775 12.12 89.87 -39.17
C SER A 775 13.53 90.42 -38.92
N GLN A 776 14.43 89.65 -38.30
CA GLN A 776 15.78 90.10 -37.94
C GLN A 776 16.75 90.11 -39.14
N LEU A 777 16.54 89.22 -40.10
CA LEU A 777 17.38 89.10 -41.31
C LEU A 777 17.30 90.32 -42.24
N GLU A 778 16.15 90.98 -42.31
CA GLU A 778 15.95 92.16 -43.18
C GLU A 778 16.61 93.43 -42.62
N GLN A 779 16.80 93.53 -41.30
CA GLN A 779 17.45 94.67 -40.66
C GLN A 779 18.99 94.65 -40.81
N MET A 780 19.61 93.47 -40.81
CA MET A 780 21.07 93.30 -40.92
C MET A 780 21.64 93.67 -42.29
N LYS A 781 20.87 93.50 -43.37
CA LYS A 781 21.30 93.85 -44.74
C LYS A 781 21.59 95.35 -44.91
N GLY A 782 20.89 96.22 -44.16
CA GLY A 782 21.04 97.68 -44.26
C GLY A 782 22.36 98.22 -43.67
N ASN A 783 22.83 97.66 -42.56
CA ASN A 783 23.99 98.20 -41.82
C ASN A 783 25.34 97.89 -42.49
N PHE A 784 25.47 96.77 -43.23
CA PHE A 784 26.76 96.28 -43.75
C PHE A 784 27.37 97.17 -44.85
N THR A 785 26.55 97.99 -45.49
CA THR A 785 26.96 98.90 -46.58
C THR A 785 27.80 100.09 -46.10
N ALA A 786 27.86 100.38 -44.78
CA ALA A 786 28.51 101.57 -44.22
C ALA A 786 30.02 101.41 -43.84
N LEU A 787 30.63 100.24 -44.04
CA LEU A 787 31.99 99.91 -43.57
C LEU A 787 33.15 100.34 -44.51
N SER A 788 32.87 101.04 -45.61
CA SER A 788 33.85 101.40 -46.66
C SER A 788 34.80 102.56 -46.33
N GLU A 789 34.67 103.23 -45.18
CA GLU A 789 35.50 104.41 -44.80
C GLU A 789 36.89 104.06 -44.23
N PHE A 790 37.19 102.78 -43.94
CA PHE A 790 38.43 102.36 -43.24
C PHE A 790 39.46 101.65 -44.14
N THR A 791 39.24 101.64 -45.46
CA THR A 791 40.18 101.12 -46.45
C THR A 791 40.54 102.25 -47.43
N ASN A 792 41.85 102.45 -47.68
CA ASN A 792 42.37 103.64 -48.38
C ASN A 792 41.95 103.79 -49.86
N ASP A 793 41.20 102.85 -50.46
CA ASP A 793 40.88 102.85 -51.90
C ASP A 793 39.37 102.73 -52.27
N GLY A 794 38.44 102.97 -51.34
CA GLY A 794 37.07 103.40 -51.71
C GLY A 794 36.20 102.49 -52.61
N HIS A 795 36.34 101.16 -52.59
CA HIS A 795 35.46 100.26 -53.34
C HIS A 795 34.75 99.19 -52.49
N LEU A 796 33.47 99.44 -52.17
CA LEU A 796 32.50 98.43 -51.73
C LEU A 796 31.11 98.81 -52.31
N ALA A 797 30.54 97.92 -53.14
CA ALA A 797 29.36 98.18 -53.99
C ALA A 797 28.00 98.07 -53.26
N SER A 798 26.97 98.70 -53.86
CA SER A 798 25.59 98.94 -53.39
C SER A 798 24.75 97.72 -52.95
N ALA A 799 23.80 97.97 -52.04
CA ALA A 799 22.97 97.06 -51.26
C ALA A 799 22.10 96.03 -52.03
N GLY A 800 21.96 96.15 -53.35
CA GLY A 800 21.20 95.21 -54.18
C GLY A 800 21.98 93.95 -54.62
N SER A 801 23.31 93.94 -54.52
CA SER A 801 24.17 92.89 -55.11
C SER A 801 25.15 92.23 -54.13
N ALA A 802 24.84 92.21 -52.82
CA ALA A 802 25.76 91.74 -51.77
C ALA A 802 26.32 90.30 -51.96
N CYS A 803 25.64 89.45 -52.74
CA CYS A 803 26.09 88.09 -53.04
C CYS A 803 26.66 87.88 -54.48
N SER A 804 26.96 88.93 -55.27
CA SER A 804 27.66 88.79 -56.57
C SER A 804 29.16 89.17 -56.48
N LEU A 805 30.03 88.32 -57.01
CA LEU A 805 31.49 88.28 -56.79
C LEU A 805 32.29 89.48 -57.33
N ALA A 806 33.06 90.13 -56.44
CA ALA A 806 34.38 90.74 -56.70
C ALA A 806 35.14 90.86 -55.35
N ASP A 807 36.44 90.50 -55.35
CA ASP A 807 37.29 90.31 -54.17
C ASP A 807 37.84 91.62 -53.54
N ILE A 808 37.97 91.66 -52.21
CA ILE A 808 38.67 92.72 -51.46
C ILE A 808 40.02 92.14 -51.00
N ASN A 809 41.14 92.74 -51.41
CA ASN A 809 42.49 92.23 -51.14
C ASN A 809 43.05 92.75 -49.79
N VAL A 810 43.27 91.89 -48.79
CA VAL A 810 43.67 92.27 -47.40
C VAL A 810 44.86 91.44 -46.87
N SER A 811 45.91 91.31 -47.67
CA SER A 811 46.97 90.32 -47.44
C SER A 811 47.95 90.64 -46.29
N GLU A 812 48.09 91.88 -45.81
CA GLU A 812 49.13 92.25 -44.83
C GLU A 812 48.57 92.96 -43.57
N LEU A 813 48.17 92.20 -42.54
CA LEU A 813 47.62 92.70 -41.28
C LEU A 813 48.47 92.22 -40.10
N THR A 814 49.07 93.15 -39.35
CA THR A 814 49.84 92.88 -38.12
C THR A 814 48.91 92.88 -36.88
N LEU A 815 49.31 92.22 -35.78
CA LEU A 815 48.53 92.16 -34.52
C LEU A 815 48.13 93.55 -33.97
N GLU A 816 48.91 94.58 -34.29
CA GLU A 816 48.68 95.98 -33.91
C GLU A 816 47.61 96.69 -34.79
N ASN A 817 47.62 96.48 -36.11
CA ASN A 817 46.60 97.02 -37.03
C ASN A 817 45.26 96.28 -36.92
N ALA A 818 45.31 95.00 -36.55
CA ALA A 818 44.15 94.16 -36.31
C ALA A 818 43.24 94.73 -35.19
N THR A 819 43.85 95.25 -34.13
CA THR A 819 43.14 95.75 -32.94
C THR A 819 42.23 96.97 -33.24
N LYS A 820 42.53 97.78 -34.26
CA LYS A 820 41.76 99.00 -34.61
C LYS A 820 40.52 98.73 -35.49
N ILE A 821 40.59 97.74 -36.38
CA ILE A 821 39.48 97.33 -37.27
C ILE A 821 38.39 96.58 -36.48
N TYR A 822 38.80 95.76 -35.51
CA TYR A 822 37.90 94.96 -34.67
C TYR A 822 36.90 95.80 -33.87
N LEU A 823 37.32 96.96 -33.35
CA LEU A 823 36.46 97.84 -32.52
C LEU A 823 35.23 98.38 -33.27
N LYS A 824 35.26 98.52 -34.61
CA LYS A 824 34.12 99.02 -35.41
C LYS A 824 33.17 97.94 -35.95
N LEU A 825 33.65 96.71 -36.16
CA LEU A 825 32.81 95.57 -36.55
C LEU A 825 31.94 95.05 -35.39
N SER A 826 32.37 95.28 -34.15
CA SER A 826 31.70 94.78 -32.95
C SER A 826 30.32 95.40 -32.65
N ASP A 827 29.95 96.51 -33.29
CA ASP A 827 28.63 97.17 -33.14
C ASP A 827 27.54 96.66 -34.11
N PHE A 828 27.82 95.59 -34.89
CA PHE A 828 26.85 94.97 -35.81
C PHE A 828 26.04 93.83 -35.16
N ALA A 829 24.71 93.93 -35.17
CA ALA A 829 23.83 92.85 -34.68
C ALA A 829 23.93 91.57 -35.56
N THR A 830 23.85 90.38 -34.93
CA THR A 830 24.08 89.06 -35.57
C THR A 830 22.79 88.23 -35.63
N PHE A 831 22.55 87.50 -36.74
CA PHE A 831 21.36 86.64 -36.91
C PHE A 831 21.48 85.40 -36.04
N ASN A 832 20.53 85.17 -35.11
CA ASN A 832 20.60 84.08 -34.15
C ASN A 832 19.51 83.02 -34.38
N ALA A 833 19.88 81.90 -35.01
CA ALA A 833 18.99 80.75 -35.25
C ALA A 833 18.91 79.75 -34.08
N SER A 834 19.74 79.87 -33.04
CA SER A 834 19.91 78.87 -31.98
C SER A 834 18.60 78.53 -31.24
N ARG A 835 17.71 79.53 -31.08
CA ARG A 835 16.41 79.33 -30.43
C ARG A 835 15.45 78.48 -31.29
N ILE A 836 15.56 78.56 -32.61
CA ILE A 836 14.79 77.74 -33.56
C ILE A 836 15.34 76.32 -33.58
N GLU A 837 16.67 76.15 -33.62
CA GLU A 837 17.34 74.84 -33.65
C GLU A 837 17.18 74.05 -32.34
N ALA A 838 17.25 74.72 -31.19
CA ALA A 838 16.98 74.10 -29.90
C ALA A 838 15.52 73.62 -29.80
N SER A 839 14.57 74.41 -30.28
CA SER A 839 13.14 74.05 -30.30
C SER A 839 12.88 72.86 -31.25
N LEU A 840 13.53 72.82 -32.41
CA LEU A 840 13.47 71.70 -33.35
C LEU A 840 14.11 70.41 -32.80
N THR A 841 15.22 70.53 -32.06
CA THR A 841 15.88 69.37 -31.42
C THR A 841 14.99 68.75 -30.36
N LEU A 842 14.33 69.57 -29.53
CA LEU A 842 13.37 69.11 -28.54
C LEU A 842 12.17 68.41 -29.21
N PHE A 843 11.63 68.97 -30.30
CA PHE A 843 10.56 68.35 -31.08
C PHE A 843 10.99 67.00 -31.68
N GLY A 844 12.20 66.94 -32.27
CA GLY A 844 12.77 65.71 -32.83
C GLY A 844 13.02 64.60 -31.78
N ASN A 845 13.50 64.95 -30.59
CA ASN A 845 13.68 63.99 -29.49
C ASN A 845 12.37 63.33 -29.07
N VAL A 846 11.26 64.08 -29.08
CA VAL A 846 9.94 63.55 -28.72
C VAL A 846 9.38 62.66 -29.83
N VAL A 847 9.55 63.03 -31.10
CA VAL A 847 9.20 62.17 -32.25
C VAL A 847 9.99 60.85 -32.21
N SER A 848 11.28 60.89 -31.86
CA SER A 848 12.12 59.68 -31.69
C SER A 848 11.67 58.82 -30.52
N GLY A 849 11.26 59.43 -29.40
CA GLY A 849 10.68 58.71 -28.26
C GLY A 849 9.39 57.94 -28.61
N ILE A 850 8.52 58.53 -29.44
CA ILE A 850 7.31 57.86 -29.94
C ILE A 850 7.67 56.70 -30.89
N SER A 851 8.70 56.85 -31.72
CA SER A 851 9.21 55.78 -32.58
C SER A 851 9.73 54.58 -31.77
N SER A 852 10.51 54.84 -30.70
CA SER A 852 10.97 53.79 -29.78
C SER A 852 9.81 53.07 -29.09
N ASN A 853 8.77 53.81 -28.67
CA ASN A 853 7.55 53.23 -28.12
C ASN A 853 6.82 52.33 -29.13
N LEU A 854 6.76 52.72 -30.41
CA LEU A 854 6.20 51.87 -31.47
C LEU A 854 6.97 50.55 -31.62
N ASP A 855 8.30 50.58 -31.63
CA ASP A 855 9.12 49.36 -31.72
C ASP A 855 8.91 48.41 -30.53
N ILE A 856 8.77 48.97 -29.31
CA ILE A 856 8.44 48.21 -28.10
C ILE A 856 7.06 47.54 -28.27
N ALA A 857 6.04 48.31 -28.68
CA ALA A 857 4.68 47.77 -28.88
C ALA A 857 4.65 46.65 -29.94
N VAL A 858 5.36 46.81 -31.06
CA VAL A 858 5.45 45.81 -32.13
C VAL A 858 6.15 44.52 -31.65
N LYS A 859 7.23 44.65 -30.87
CA LYS A 859 7.95 43.50 -30.32
C LYS A 859 7.08 42.70 -29.35
N HIS A 860 6.42 43.36 -28.42
CA HIS A 860 5.53 42.71 -27.45
C HIS A 860 4.29 42.09 -28.13
N HIS A 861 3.77 42.72 -29.18
CA HIS A 861 2.69 42.11 -29.99
C HIS A 861 3.13 40.79 -30.64
N LYS A 862 4.35 40.72 -31.20
CA LYS A 862 4.90 39.44 -31.73
C LYS A 862 5.01 38.37 -30.64
N GLY A 863 5.39 38.76 -29.41
CA GLY A 863 5.39 37.87 -28.25
C GLY A 863 3.99 37.36 -27.90
N ALA A 864 3.00 38.25 -27.83
CA ALA A 864 1.59 37.91 -27.59
C ALA A 864 1.04 36.93 -28.65
N ALA A 865 1.30 37.20 -29.94
CA ALA A 865 0.85 36.34 -31.04
C ALA A 865 1.51 34.93 -30.99
N GLY A 866 2.79 34.85 -30.63
CA GLY A 866 3.49 33.58 -30.43
C GLY A 866 2.89 32.75 -29.29
N ASN A 867 2.62 33.39 -28.16
CA ASN A 867 2.00 32.75 -26.99
C ASN A 867 0.55 32.31 -27.26
N ALA A 868 -0.23 33.10 -28.00
CA ALA A 868 -1.59 32.73 -28.41
C ALA A 868 -1.59 31.47 -29.30
N LYS A 869 -0.65 31.37 -30.25
CA LYS A 869 -0.48 30.16 -31.08
C LYS A 869 -0.04 28.95 -30.25
N HIS A 870 0.79 29.17 -29.23
CA HIS A 870 1.17 28.09 -28.30
C HIS A 870 -0.03 27.58 -27.50
N ALA A 871 -0.91 28.48 -27.03
CA ALA A 871 -2.16 28.11 -26.36
C ALA A 871 -3.05 27.25 -27.28
N GLU A 872 -3.15 27.57 -28.58
CA GLU A 872 -3.93 26.78 -29.54
C GLU A 872 -3.41 25.35 -29.72
N ILE A 873 -2.09 25.19 -29.76
CA ILE A 873 -1.47 23.86 -29.86
C ILE A 873 -1.82 23.04 -28.62
N LYS A 874 -1.75 23.66 -27.43
CA LYS A 874 -2.11 23.01 -26.17
C LYS A 874 -3.61 22.71 -26.05
N ALA A 875 -4.49 23.56 -26.56
CA ALA A 875 -5.92 23.26 -26.63
C ALA A 875 -6.22 22.00 -27.45
N LYS A 876 -5.56 21.83 -28.61
CA LYS A 876 -5.71 20.61 -29.42
C LYS A 876 -5.19 19.36 -28.69
N GLU A 877 -4.14 19.50 -27.90
CA GLU A 877 -3.62 18.42 -27.05
C GLU A 877 -4.63 18.03 -25.96
N VAL A 878 -5.19 18.99 -25.22
CA VAL A 878 -6.24 18.76 -24.22
C VAL A 878 -7.46 18.07 -24.84
N GLU A 879 -7.90 18.50 -26.03
CA GLU A 879 -9.02 17.89 -26.73
C GLU A 879 -8.71 16.42 -27.10
N LYS A 880 -7.53 16.14 -27.65
CA LYS A 880 -7.07 14.79 -27.99
C LYS A 880 -7.05 13.86 -26.77
N GLU A 881 -6.49 14.32 -25.66
CA GLU A 881 -6.45 13.54 -24.42
C GLU A 881 -7.86 13.32 -23.84
N THR A 882 -8.73 14.32 -23.93
CA THR A 882 -10.15 14.17 -23.53
C THR A 882 -10.86 13.11 -24.37
N ARG A 883 -10.62 13.06 -25.69
CA ARG A 883 -11.16 11.99 -26.56
C ARG A 883 -10.63 10.61 -26.17
N ALA A 884 -9.36 10.51 -25.78
CA ALA A 884 -8.79 9.25 -25.27
C ALA A 884 -9.48 8.78 -23.97
N VAL A 885 -9.76 9.70 -23.05
CA VAL A 885 -10.54 9.41 -21.82
C VAL A 885 -11.95 8.92 -22.17
N LEU A 886 -12.63 9.56 -23.11
CA LEU A 886 -13.96 9.13 -23.54
C LEU A 886 -13.95 7.76 -24.23
N ASN A 887 -12.92 7.44 -25.02
CA ASN A 887 -12.73 6.10 -25.60
C ASN A 887 -12.58 5.03 -24.50
N LYS A 888 -11.81 5.31 -23.45
CA LYS A 888 -11.69 4.40 -22.29
C LYS A 888 -13.02 4.25 -21.54
N ALA A 889 -13.75 5.35 -21.36
CA ALA A 889 -15.06 5.33 -20.72
C ALA A 889 -16.06 4.47 -21.50
N LEU A 890 -16.06 4.58 -22.83
CA LEU A 890 -16.85 3.74 -23.73
C LEU A 890 -16.47 2.26 -23.60
N GLU A 891 -15.17 1.93 -23.62
CA GLU A 891 -14.70 0.54 -23.50
C GLU A 891 -15.07 -0.08 -22.14
N LYS A 892 -15.05 0.72 -21.06
CA LYS A 892 -15.53 0.28 -19.74
C LYS A 892 -17.03 0.00 -19.74
N GLN A 893 -17.83 0.87 -20.35
CA GLN A 893 -19.28 0.68 -20.49
C GLN A 893 -19.58 -0.58 -21.31
N ARG A 894 -18.85 -0.81 -22.41
CA ARG A 894 -18.95 -2.02 -23.22
C ARG A 894 -18.70 -3.29 -22.40
N LYS A 895 -17.58 -3.37 -21.66
CA LYS A 895 -17.24 -4.53 -20.83
C LYS A 895 -18.36 -4.84 -19.83
N LYS A 896 -18.91 -3.82 -19.18
CA LYS A 896 -20.03 -3.98 -18.24
C LYS A 896 -21.31 -4.45 -18.93
N LEU A 897 -21.67 -3.87 -20.08
CA LEU A 897 -22.83 -4.33 -20.87
C LEU A 897 -22.67 -5.76 -21.34
N CYS A 898 -21.47 -6.17 -21.76
CA CYS A 898 -21.22 -7.57 -22.11
C CYS A 898 -21.40 -8.49 -20.88
N GLY A 899 -20.95 -8.06 -19.69
CA GLY A 899 -21.24 -8.74 -18.43
C GLY A 899 -22.74 -8.92 -18.19
N THR A 900 -23.54 -7.87 -18.42
CA THR A 900 -25.00 -7.93 -18.33
C THR A 900 -25.62 -8.90 -19.35
N ILE A 901 -25.15 -8.92 -20.60
CA ILE A 901 -25.62 -9.88 -21.61
C ILE A 901 -25.29 -11.32 -21.20
N LYS A 902 -24.09 -11.57 -20.65
CA LYS A 902 -23.72 -12.89 -20.13
C LYS A 902 -24.66 -13.34 -19.01
N GLN A 903 -24.97 -12.46 -18.06
CA GLN A 903 -25.93 -12.74 -16.98
C GLN A 903 -27.35 -13.00 -17.51
N LEU A 904 -27.83 -12.24 -18.49
CA LEU A 904 -29.13 -12.49 -19.13
C LEU A 904 -29.15 -13.84 -19.88
N THR A 905 -28.02 -14.22 -20.48
CA THR A 905 -27.89 -15.50 -21.19
C THR A 905 -27.90 -16.67 -20.21
N GLU A 906 -27.25 -16.52 -19.05
CA GLU A 906 -27.30 -17.48 -17.94
C GLU A 906 -28.73 -17.62 -17.36
N ILE A 907 -29.41 -16.49 -17.11
CA ILE A 907 -30.82 -16.48 -16.68
C ILE A 907 -31.70 -17.24 -17.69
N ASN A 908 -31.46 -17.07 -19.00
CA ASN A 908 -32.16 -17.82 -20.03
C ASN A 908 -31.85 -19.32 -20.00
N GLY A 909 -30.59 -19.70 -19.75
CA GLY A 909 -30.19 -21.09 -19.55
C GLY A 909 -30.99 -21.74 -18.41
N ASN A 910 -30.99 -21.10 -17.24
CA ASN A 910 -31.71 -21.59 -16.06
C ASN A 910 -33.23 -21.61 -16.28
N THR A 911 -33.79 -20.58 -16.90
CA THR A 911 -35.22 -20.53 -17.24
C THR A 911 -35.62 -21.66 -18.19
N THR A 912 -34.75 -22.03 -19.14
CA THR A 912 -35.00 -23.14 -20.07
C THR A 912 -34.98 -24.49 -19.35
N VAL A 913 -34.11 -24.67 -18.36
CA VAL A 913 -34.10 -25.88 -17.51
C VAL A 913 -35.41 -26.00 -16.75
N LEU A 914 -35.83 -24.95 -16.04
CA LEU A 914 -37.10 -24.92 -15.30
C LEU A 914 -38.32 -25.18 -16.21
N GLN A 915 -38.31 -24.64 -17.44
CA GLN A 915 -39.35 -24.91 -18.42
C GLN A 915 -39.43 -26.39 -18.80
N LYS A 916 -38.28 -27.04 -19.03
CA LYS A 916 -38.20 -28.48 -19.36
C LYS A 916 -38.66 -29.34 -18.18
N GLU A 917 -38.21 -29.04 -16.96
CA GLU A 917 -38.64 -29.75 -15.75
C GLU A 917 -40.15 -29.66 -15.54
N ALA A 918 -40.73 -28.46 -15.66
CA ALA A 918 -42.18 -28.28 -15.58
C ALA A 918 -42.93 -29.06 -16.69
N SER A 919 -42.37 -29.18 -17.90
CA SER A 919 -42.95 -30.01 -18.96
C SER A 919 -42.96 -31.50 -18.57
N LEU A 920 -41.85 -32.00 -18.03
CA LEU A 920 -41.75 -33.38 -17.54
C LEU A 920 -42.73 -33.66 -16.40
N VAL A 921 -42.87 -32.73 -15.46
CA VAL A 921 -43.87 -32.85 -14.38
C VAL A 921 -45.28 -32.92 -14.95
N ARG A 922 -45.61 -32.05 -15.92
CA ARG A 922 -46.93 -32.04 -16.57
C ARG A 922 -47.24 -33.36 -17.29
N GLU A 923 -46.25 -33.93 -17.99
CA GLU A 923 -46.36 -35.23 -18.67
C GLU A 923 -46.51 -36.38 -17.66
N SER A 924 -45.73 -36.35 -16.58
CA SER A 924 -45.75 -37.37 -15.54
C SER A 924 -47.07 -37.36 -14.75
N ALA A 925 -47.62 -36.18 -14.45
CA ALA A 925 -48.93 -36.05 -13.84
C ALA A 925 -50.05 -36.65 -14.72
N ASN A 926 -49.95 -36.49 -16.04
CA ASN A 926 -50.88 -37.12 -16.98
C ASN A 926 -50.71 -38.65 -17.03
N ALA A 927 -49.47 -39.16 -16.91
CA ALA A 927 -49.21 -40.59 -16.85
C ALA A 927 -49.79 -41.22 -15.56
N HIS A 928 -49.62 -40.59 -14.40
CA HIS A 928 -50.23 -41.06 -13.15
C HIS A 928 -51.76 -40.98 -13.16
N TRP A 929 -52.33 -39.94 -13.79
CA TRP A 929 -53.77 -39.87 -14.01
C TRP A 929 -54.25 -41.06 -14.84
N LYS A 930 -53.60 -41.38 -15.98
CA LYS A 930 -53.95 -42.55 -16.80
C LYS A 930 -53.86 -43.86 -16.02
N ARG A 931 -52.80 -44.04 -15.23
CA ARG A 931 -52.64 -45.20 -14.34
C ARG A 931 -53.81 -45.33 -13.36
N ALA A 932 -54.20 -44.23 -12.72
CA ALA A 932 -55.33 -44.22 -11.80
C ALA A 932 -56.68 -44.48 -12.50
N VAL A 933 -56.88 -44.01 -13.75
CA VAL A 933 -58.06 -44.35 -14.56
C VAL A 933 -58.13 -45.85 -14.82
N THR A 934 -57.04 -46.46 -15.28
CA THR A 934 -56.97 -47.90 -15.54
C THR A 934 -57.25 -48.70 -14.27
N ALA A 935 -56.60 -48.36 -13.15
CA ALA A 935 -56.84 -49.01 -11.88
C ALA A 935 -58.29 -48.86 -11.40
N GLY A 936 -58.92 -47.69 -11.59
CA GLY A 936 -60.34 -47.50 -11.29
C GLY A 936 -61.24 -48.44 -12.10
N LEU A 937 -61.00 -48.54 -13.41
CA LEU A 937 -61.74 -49.45 -14.31
C LEU A 937 -61.55 -50.92 -13.95
N ASP A 938 -60.32 -51.33 -13.64
CA ASP A 938 -60.01 -52.70 -13.21
C ASP A 938 -60.75 -53.06 -11.91
N ALA A 939 -60.88 -52.10 -10.99
CA ALA A 939 -61.61 -52.27 -9.74
C ALA A 939 -63.13 -52.34 -9.95
N GLU A 940 -63.70 -51.51 -10.83
CA GLU A 940 -65.10 -51.56 -11.23
C GLU A 940 -65.44 -52.90 -11.90
N GLU A 941 -64.56 -53.40 -12.78
CA GLU A 941 -64.71 -54.72 -13.39
C GLU A 941 -64.64 -55.85 -12.35
N ALA A 942 -63.75 -55.74 -11.36
CA ALA A 942 -63.67 -56.70 -10.25
C ALA A 942 -64.96 -56.73 -9.41
N ALA A 943 -65.55 -55.56 -9.10
CA ALA A 943 -66.83 -55.45 -8.41
C ALA A 943 -68.00 -56.06 -9.21
N ALA A 944 -68.02 -55.88 -10.53
CA ALA A 944 -69.02 -56.51 -11.39
C ALA A 944 -68.92 -58.05 -11.39
N ARG A 945 -67.73 -58.61 -11.11
CA ARG A 945 -67.50 -60.06 -11.01
C ARG A 945 -67.80 -60.62 -9.62
N ALA A 946 -67.65 -59.83 -8.55
CA ALA A 946 -67.85 -60.28 -7.17
C ALA A 946 -68.21 -59.16 -6.20
N VAL A 947 -69.26 -59.38 -5.41
CA VAL A 947 -69.75 -58.47 -4.34
C VAL A 947 -68.67 -58.11 -3.33
N ALA A 948 -67.83 -59.08 -2.96
CA ALA A 948 -66.76 -58.88 -1.99
C ALA A 948 -65.72 -57.84 -2.45
N ALA A 949 -65.64 -57.55 -3.75
CA ALA A 949 -64.75 -56.54 -4.31
C ALA A 949 -65.36 -55.12 -4.30
N GLU A 950 -66.68 -54.97 -4.13
CA GLU A 950 -67.38 -53.67 -4.11
C GLU A 950 -66.82 -52.63 -3.12
N PRO A 951 -66.55 -52.94 -1.83
CA PRO A 951 -66.03 -51.93 -0.91
C PRO A 951 -64.63 -51.43 -1.32
N HIS A 952 -63.82 -52.31 -1.93
CA HIS A 952 -62.49 -51.95 -2.44
C HIS A 952 -62.56 -51.20 -3.76
N ALA A 953 -63.52 -51.52 -4.63
CA ALA A 953 -63.81 -50.78 -5.86
C ALA A 953 -64.33 -49.37 -5.55
N PHE A 954 -65.21 -49.22 -4.56
CA PHE A 954 -65.66 -47.91 -4.09
C PHE A 954 -64.50 -47.06 -3.56
N GLU A 955 -63.61 -47.64 -2.74
CA GLU A 955 -62.38 -46.98 -2.28
C GLU A 955 -61.46 -46.62 -3.46
N ALA A 956 -61.29 -47.50 -4.46
CA ALA A 956 -60.52 -47.22 -5.66
C ALA A 956 -61.11 -46.03 -6.46
N THR A 957 -62.44 -45.96 -6.61
CA THR A 957 -63.14 -44.84 -7.27
C THR A 957 -62.97 -43.54 -6.49
N LEU A 958 -63.09 -43.56 -5.16
CA LEU A 958 -62.84 -42.38 -4.32
C LEU A 958 -61.39 -41.88 -4.46
N ARG A 959 -60.42 -42.79 -4.41
CA ARG A 959 -58.99 -42.46 -4.56
C ARG A 959 -58.67 -41.98 -5.98
N TYR A 960 -59.32 -42.56 -7.00
CA TYR A 960 -59.22 -42.10 -8.38
C TYR A 960 -59.68 -40.65 -8.53
N GLN A 961 -60.86 -40.30 -7.99
CA GLN A 961 -61.38 -38.92 -8.04
C GLN A 961 -60.40 -37.94 -7.38
N MET A 962 -59.88 -38.28 -6.19
CA MET A 962 -58.85 -37.50 -5.50
C MET A 962 -57.54 -37.37 -6.29
N THR A 963 -57.16 -38.40 -7.04
CA THR A 963 -55.99 -38.38 -7.94
C THR A 963 -56.25 -37.50 -9.16
N SER A 964 -57.46 -37.54 -9.73
CA SER A 964 -57.87 -36.75 -10.89
C SER A 964 -57.80 -35.25 -10.60
N ASP A 965 -58.33 -34.80 -9.46
CA ASP A 965 -58.26 -33.40 -9.05
C ASP A 965 -56.82 -32.94 -8.83
N THR A 966 -56.01 -33.77 -8.17
CA THR A 966 -54.60 -33.44 -7.90
C THR A 966 -53.79 -33.39 -9.19
N ALA A 967 -53.96 -34.37 -10.08
CA ALA A 967 -53.29 -34.39 -11.38
C ALA A 967 -53.71 -33.20 -12.27
N ARG A 968 -54.99 -32.81 -12.23
CA ARG A 968 -55.49 -31.61 -12.91
C ARG A 968 -54.81 -30.35 -12.39
N ASN A 969 -54.74 -30.17 -11.07
CA ASN A 969 -54.11 -29.02 -10.45
C ASN A 969 -52.60 -28.96 -10.74
N THR A 970 -51.88 -30.08 -10.61
CA THR A 970 -50.47 -30.21 -10.98
C THR A 970 -50.22 -29.82 -12.44
N ARG A 971 -51.07 -30.28 -13.36
CA ARG A 971 -50.97 -29.94 -14.79
C ARG A 971 -51.22 -28.45 -15.07
N ILE A 972 -52.18 -27.84 -14.40
CA ILE A 972 -52.49 -26.40 -14.54
C ILE A 972 -51.30 -25.57 -14.06
N ASP A 973 -50.74 -25.89 -12.90
CA ASP A 973 -49.66 -25.10 -12.30
C ASP A 973 -48.33 -25.31 -13.04
N ALA A 974 -48.03 -26.55 -13.45
CA ALA A 974 -46.93 -26.81 -14.38
C ALA A 974 -47.09 -26.04 -15.70
N GLY A 975 -48.32 -25.98 -16.24
CA GLY A 975 -48.66 -25.16 -17.41
C GLY A 975 -48.41 -23.66 -17.20
N ARG A 976 -48.72 -23.12 -16.01
CA ARG A 976 -48.42 -21.73 -15.65
C ARG A 976 -46.91 -21.47 -15.59
N VAL A 977 -46.13 -22.39 -15.02
CA VAL A 977 -44.66 -22.28 -14.99
C VAL A 977 -44.08 -22.26 -16.40
N ILE A 978 -44.52 -23.16 -17.29
CA ILE A 978 -44.07 -23.21 -18.70
C ILE A 978 -44.40 -21.90 -19.43
N LYS A 979 -45.62 -21.36 -19.25
CA LYS A 979 -46.05 -20.11 -19.88
C LYS A 979 -45.22 -18.92 -19.40
N ASN A 980 -45.01 -18.81 -18.09
CA ASN A 980 -44.21 -17.73 -17.50
C ASN A 980 -42.74 -17.82 -17.91
N ALA A 981 -42.17 -19.03 -17.94
CA ALA A 981 -40.81 -19.25 -18.44
C ALA A 981 -40.67 -18.84 -19.91
N THR A 982 -41.64 -19.17 -20.76
CA THR A 982 -41.67 -18.77 -22.18
C THR A 982 -41.67 -17.24 -22.33
N PHE A 983 -42.50 -16.56 -21.53
CA PHE A 983 -42.55 -15.10 -21.51
C PHE A 983 -41.22 -14.48 -21.07
N SER A 984 -40.62 -14.98 -19.98
CA SER A 984 -39.32 -14.52 -19.49
C SER A 984 -38.20 -14.71 -20.53
N LEU A 985 -38.15 -15.88 -21.20
CA LEU A 985 -37.18 -16.13 -22.28
C LEU A 985 -37.34 -15.14 -23.45
N HIS A 986 -38.57 -14.84 -23.85
CA HIS A 986 -38.84 -13.87 -24.91
C HIS A 986 -38.42 -12.45 -24.48
N SER A 987 -38.83 -12.02 -23.29
CA SER A 987 -38.48 -10.70 -22.74
C SER A 987 -36.97 -10.48 -22.63
N ASN A 988 -36.24 -11.49 -22.13
CA ASN A 988 -34.79 -11.43 -22.02
C ASN A 988 -34.09 -11.37 -23.38
N LYS A 989 -34.58 -12.10 -24.40
CA LYS A 989 -34.06 -12.01 -25.77
C LYS A 989 -34.26 -10.61 -26.36
N GLU A 990 -35.43 -10.00 -26.16
CA GLU A 990 -35.69 -8.61 -26.58
C GLU A 990 -34.79 -7.62 -25.83
N ARG A 991 -34.55 -7.85 -24.53
CA ARG A 991 -33.63 -7.02 -23.74
C ARG A 991 -32.20 -7.07 -24.29
N ILE A 992 -31.70 -8.26 -24.61
CA ILE A 992 -30.37 -8.45 -25.24
C ILE A 992 -30.30 -7.71 -26.59
N ARG A 993 -31.33 -7.83 -27.44
CA ARG A 993 -31.40 -7.09 -28.71
C ARG A 993 -31.36 -5.58 -28.50
N LYS A 994 -32.11 -5.07 -27.51
CA LYS A 994 -32.16 -3.64 -27.17
C LYS A 994 -30.82 -3.12 -26.66
N ILE A 995 -30.09 -3.90 -25.86
CA ILE A 995 -28.73 -3.55 -25.40
C ILE A 995 -27.80 -3.40 -26.60
N ASN A 996 -27.76 -4.40 -27.49
CA ASN A 996 -26.89 -4.37 -28.67
C ASN A 996 -27.24 -3.22 -29.62
N SER A 997 -28.53 -3.00 -29.88
CA SER A 997 -29.01 -1.91 -30.74
C SER A 997 -28.65 -0.53 -30.19
N LYS A 998 -28.89 -0.28 -28.90
CA LYS A 998 -28.56 1.01 -28.27
C LYS A 998 -27.06 1.25 -28.21
N PHE A 999 -26.27 0.22 -27.92
CA PHE A 999 -24.81 0.34 -27.93
C PHE A 999 -24.28 0.69 -29.33
N ALA A 1000 -24.76 0.02 -30.38
CA ALA A 1000 -24.39 0.32 -31.75
C ALA A 1000 -24.81 1.75 -32.18
N ALA A 1001 -25.99 2.21 -31.75
CA ALA A 1001 -26.45 3.57 -31.99
C ALA A 1001 -25.56 4.61 -31.28
N THR A 1002 -25.17 4.36 -30.03
CA THR A 1002 -24.23 5.21 -29.29
C THR A 1002 -22.87 5.28 -29.98
N ILE A 1003 -22.32 4.14 -30.43
CA ILE A 1003 -21.05 4.14 -31.17
C ILE A 1003 -21.15 4.99 -32.45
N ARG A 1004 -22.25 4.85 -33.20
CA ARG A 1004 -22.45 5.64 -34.40
C ARG A 1004 -22.58 7.13 -34.11
N ALA A 1005 -23.23 7.50 -33.00
CA ALA A 1005 -23.39 8.89 -32.60
C ALA A 1005 -22.03 9.52 -32.23
N ILE A 1006 -21.24 8.86 -31.38
CA ILE A 1006 -19.98 9.39 -30.87
C ILE A 1006 -18.86 9.40 -31.92
N SER A 1007 -18.95 8.54 -32.94
CA SER A 1007 -18.01 8.47 -34.06
C SER A 1007 -18.43 9.34 -35.26
N SER A 1008 -19.43 10.22 -35.11
CA SER A 1008 -19.97 11.03 -36.21
C SER A 1008 -20.33 10.18 -37.45
N GLN A 1009 -20.92 8.99 -37.23
CA GLN A 1009 -21.31 8.02 -38.24
C GLN A 1009 -20.17 7.33 -39.02
N GLN A 1010 -18.90 7.54 -38.64
CA GLN A 1010 -17.74 6.98 -39.34
C GLN A 1010 -17.48 5.48 -39.04
N CYS A 1011 -18.18 4.88 -38.07
CA CYS A 1011 -17.98 3.48 -37.70
C CYS A 1011 -19.10 2.54 -38.18
N GLU A 1012 -18.72 1.34 -38.62
CA GLU A 1012 -19.62 0.33 -39.21
C GLU A 1012 -20.69 -0.20 -38.24
N TYR A 1013 -21.83 -0.64 -38.81
CA TYR A 1013 -23.07 -1.01 -38.11
C TYR A 1013 -22.97 -2.25 -37.21
N LYS A 1014 -21.98 -3.13 -37.40
CA LYS A 1014 -21.94 -4.48 -36.79
C LYS A 1014 -21.11 -4.56 -35.50
N VAL A 1015 -21.29 -3.63 -34.56
CA VAL A 1015 -20.64 -3.74 -33.24
C VAL A 1015 -21.50 -4.54 -32.27
N ASP A 1016 -21.11 -5.79 -32.07
CA ASP A 1016 -21.59 -6.63 -30.96
C ASP A 1016 -20.88 -6.22 -29.67
N VAL A 1017 -21.63 -5.92 -28.61
CA VAL A 1017 -21.06 -5.44 -27.34
C VAL A 1017 -20.05 -6.45 -26.75
N CYS A 1018 -20.20 -7.74 -27.08
CA CYS A 1018 -19.38 -8.83 -26.57
C CYS A 1018 -18.28 -9.33 -27.53
N LYS A 1019 -18.14 -8.78 -28.74
CA LYS A 1019 -17.01 -9.08 -29.63
C LYS A 1019 -15.78 -8.23 -29.26
N SER A 1020 -14.69 -8.30 -30.06
CA SER A 1020 -13.42 -7.61 -29.80
C SER A 1020 -13.55 -6.09 -29.56
N ALA A 1021 -12.47 -5.48 -29.06
CA ALA A 1021 -12.43 -4.08 -28.62
C ALA A 1021 -13.03 -3.09 -29.64
N VAL A 1022 -13.66 -2.03 -29.14
CA VAL A 1022 -14.23 -0.98 -30.01
C VAL A 1022 -13.08 -0.24 -30.71
N VAL A 1023 -12.97 -0.44 -32.02
CA VAL A 1023 -11.97 0.23 -32.88
C VAL A 1023 -12.40 1.68 -33.23
N CYS A 1024 -13.57 2.11 -32.74
CA CYS A 1024 -14.17 3.39 -33.06
C CYS A 1024 -13.69 4.49 -32.13
N ASN A 1025 -13.11 5.54 -32.71
CA ASN A 1025 -12.71 6.74 -31.96
C ASN A 1025 -13.87 7.72 -31.79
N VAL A 1026 -13.92 8.39 -30.64
CA VAL A 1026 -14.81 9.52 -30.38
C VAL A 1026 -14.37 10.73 -31.22
N THR A 1027 -15.13 11.05 -32.26
CA THR A 1027 -14.88 12.18 -33.18
C THR A 1027 -15.96 13.24 -33.12
N SER A 1028 -17.11 12.95 -32.49
CA SER A 1028 -18.19 13.92 -32.30
C SER A 1028 -17.90 14.90 -31.15
N ASP A 1029 -18.83 15.81 -30.87
CA ASP A 1029 -18.77 16.74 -29.74
C ASP A 1029 -18.51 16.02 -28.40
N LEU A 1030 -17.63 16.58 -27.56
CA LEU A 1030 -17.14 15.93 -26.33
C LEU A 1030 -18.24 15.78 -25.28
N GLU A 1031 -19.05 16.81 -25.07
CA GLU A 1031 -20.11 16.81 -24.04
C GLU A 1031 -21.22 15.84 -24.44
N LYS A 1032 -21.64 15.91 -25.71
CA LYS A 1032 -22.60 14.96 -26.28
C LYS A 1032 -22.10 13.52 -26.20
N SER A 1033 -20.83 13.29 -26.53
CA SER A 1033 -20.22 11.97 -26.47
C SER A 1033 -20.23 11.39 -25.06
N LEU A 1034 -19.87 12.19 -24.04
CA LEU A 1034 -19.94 11.79 -22.64
C LEU A 1034 -21.38 11.42 -22.23
N ARG A 1035 -22.35 12.26 -22.61
CA ARG A 1035 -23.77 12.03 -22.32
C ARG A 1035 -24.26 10.71 -22.93
N ASP A 1036 -23.93 10.45 -24.19
CA ASP A 1036 -24.31 9.23 -24.88
C ASP A 1036 -23.64 7.99 -24.26
N ILE A 1037 -22.38 8.08 -23.84
CA ILE A 1037 -21.67 7.01 -23.12
C ILE A 1037 -22.31 6.74 -21.76
N ARG A 1038 -22.68 7.78 -21.01
CA ARG A 1038 -23.33 7.62 -19.69
C ARG A 1038 -24.67 6.93 -19.76
N ASN A 1039 -25.47 7.26 -20.78
CA ASN A 1039 -26.80 6.69 -21.01
C ASN A 1039 -26.79 5.15 -21.18
N LEU A 1040 -25.65 4.56 -21.52
CA LEU A 1040 -25.47 3.11 -21.57
C LEU A 1040 -25.62 2.43 -20.20
N THR A 1041 -25.34 3.15 -19.10
CA THR A 1041 -25.41 2.60 -17.73
C THR A 1041 -26.82 2.11 -17.38
N ALA A 1042 -27.86 2.79 -17.86
CA ALA A 1042 -29.26 2.42 -17.60
C ALA A 1042 -29.65 1.05 -18.19
N LEU A 1043 -28.85 0.53 -19.13
CA LEU A 1043 -29.10 -0.76 -19.77
C LEU A 1043 -28.59 -1.95 -18.95
N MET A 1044 -27.76 -1.71 -17.93
CA MET A 1044 -27.12 -2.74 -17.10
C MET A 1044 -28.03 -3.31 -16.01
N ASN A 1045 -29.14 -2.64 -15.69
CA ASN A 1045 -30.07 -3.10 -14.67
C ASN A 1045 -30.87 -4.31 -15.19
N ILE A 1046 -30.73 -5.44 -14.50
CA ILE A 1046 -31.42 -6.72 -14.77
C ILE A 1046 -32.18 -7.27 -13.54
N THR A 1047 -32.57 -6.37 -12.64
CA THR A 1047 -33.23 -6.75 -11.38
C THR A 1047 -34.55 -7.48 -11.63
N VAL A 1048 -35.34 -6.99 -12.59
CA VAL A 1048 -36.64 -7.57 -12.97
C VAL A 1048 -36.47 -9.02 -13.46
N GLU A 1049 -35.43 -9.28 -14.25
CA GLU A 1049 -35.13 -10.59 -14.81
C GLU A 1049 -34.67 -11.58 -13.74
N LYS A 1050 -33.88 -11.12 -12.75
CA LYS A 1050 -33.49 -11.92 -11.57
C LYS A 1050 -34.69 -12.28 -10.69
N GLU A 1051 -35.57 -11.32 -10.44
CA GLU A 1051 -36.81 -11.55 -9.68
C GLU A 1051 -37.75 -12.51 -10.42
N ALA A 1052 -37.84 -12.41 -11.74
CA ALA A 1052 -38.62 -13.34 -12.55
C ALA A 1052 -38.10 -14.78 -12.46
N LEU A 1053 -36.78 -14.98 -12.55
CA LEU A 1053 -36.16 -16.31 -12.37
C LEU A 1053 -36.42 -16.87 -10.96
N THR A 1054 -36.32 -16.04 -9.93
CA THR A 1054 -36.57 -16.45 -8.54
C THR A 1054 -38.01 -16.92 -8.35
N ARG A 1055 -38.99 -16.17 -8.89
CA ARG A 1055 -40.41 -16.56 -8.85
C ARG A 1055 -40.68 -17.86 -9.61
N LEU A 1056 -40.02 -18.07 -10.75
CA LEU A 1056 -40.12 -19.31 -11.52
C LEU A 1056 -39.58 -20.50 -10.75
N SER A 1057 -38.41 -20.36 -10.11
CA SER A 1057 -37.80 -21.42 -9.30
C SER A 1057 -38.68 -21.81 -8.11
N LEU A 1058 -39.29 -20.84 -7.42
CA LEU A 1058 -40.24 -21.12 -6.33
C LEU A 1058 -41.49 -21.85 -6.84
N SER A 1059 -42.03 -21.42 -7.98
CA SER A 1059 -43.22 -22.03 -8.57
C SER A 1059 -42.96 -23.47 -9.03
N GLU A 1060 -41.76 -23.74 -9.56
CA GLU A 1060 -41.33 -25.07 -9.98
C GLU A 1060 -41.24 -26.04 -8.79
N LYS A 1061 -40.67 -25.59 -7.66
CA LYS A 1061 -40.64 -26.38 -6.42
C LYS A 1061 -42.04 -26.79 -5.96
N ASN A 1062 -42.99 -25.85 -5.94
CA ASN A 1062 -44.38 -26.14 -5.56
C ASN A 1062 -45.02 -27.17 -6.52
N VAL A 1063 -44.74 -27.06 -7.82
CA VAL A 1063 -45.23 -28.01 -8.83
C VAL A 1063 -44.62 -29.41 -8.65
N LYS A 1064 -43.34 -29.53 -8.25
CA LYS A 1064 -42.71 -30.82 -7.89
C LYS A 1064 -43.36 -31.46 -6.65
N GLU A 1065 -43.71 -30.67 -5.64
CA GLU A 1065 -44.42 -31.17 -4.44
C GLU A 1065 -45.82 -31.68 -4.79
N LEU A 1066 -46.58 -30.94 -5.60
CA LEU A 1066 -47.89 -31.39 -6.11
C LEU A 1066 -47.79 -32.67 -6.95
N MET A 1067 -46.70 -32.84 -7.69
CA MET A 1067 -46.42 -34.04 -8.47
C MET A 1067 -46.16 -35.26 -7.59
N GLN A 1068 -45.41 -35.11 -6.50
CA GLN A 1068 -45.20 -36.18 -5.52
C GLN A 1068 -46.54 -36.62 -4.89
N GLU A 1069 -47.41 -35.67 -4.55
CA GLU A 1069 -48.74 -35.95 -4.05
C GLU A 1069 -49.62 -36.67 -5.09
N THR A 1070 -49.54 -36.24 -6.36
CA THR A 1070 -50.24 -36.91 -7.48
C THR A 1070 -49.79 -38.36 -7.62
N SER A 1071 -48.48 -38.61 -7.55
CA SER A 1071 -47.90 -39.95 -7.60
C SER A 1071 -48.36 -40.84 -6.44
N ARG A 1072 -48.32 -40.29 -5.22
CA ARG A 1072 -48.78 -40.98 -3.99
C ARG A 1072 -50.25 -41.40 -4.10
N ARG A 1073 -51.12 -40.51 -4.59
CA ARG A 1073 -52.56 -40.81 -4.75
C ARG A 1073 -52.81 -41.85 -5.85
N ALA A 1074 -52.10 -41.76 -6.98
CA ALA A 1074 -52.22 -42.77 -8.03
C ALA A 1074 -51.82 -44.17 -7.56
N ASN A 1075 -50.71 -44.29 -6.81
CA ASN A 1075 -50.30 -45.56 -6.22
C ASN A 1075 -51.33 -46.09 -5.21
N ALA A 1076 -52.02 -45.21 -4.47
CA ALA A 1076 -53.09 -45.61 -3.55
C ALA A 1076 -54.34 -46.11 -4.30
N THR A 1077 -54.68 -45.50 -5.44
CA THR A 1077 -55.74 -46.00 -6.34
C THR A 1077 -55.41 -47.40 -6.85
N GLU A 1078 -54.18 -47.63 -7.32
CA GLU A 1078 -53.73 -48.94 -7.78
C GLU A 1078 -53.74 -50.00 -6.68
N ALA A 1079 -53.33 -49.65 -5.45
CA ALA A 1079 -53.39 -50.56 -4.32
C ALA A 1079 -54.83 -50.96 -3.96
N ALA A 1080 -55.77 -50.01 -3.99
CA ALA A 1080 -57.19 -50.28 -3.78
C ALA A 1080 -57.78 -51.16 -4.90
N ALA A 1081 -57.40 -50.91 -6.15
CA ALA A 1081 -57.80 -51.73 -7.29
C ALA A 1081 -57.25 -53.16 -7.21
N ALA A 1082 -55.98 -53.33 -6.82
CA ALA A 1082 -55.40 -54.64 -6.58
C ALA A 1082 -56.11 -55.40 -5.45
N ALA A 1083 -56.52 -54.69 -4.39
CA ALA A 1083 -57.33 -55.29 -3.32
C ALA A 1083 -58.72 -55.73 -3.82
N ALA A 1084 -59.36 -54.94 -4.70
CA ALA A 1084 -60.62 -55.31 -5.34
C ALA A 1084 -60.47 -56.55 -6.24
N LEU A 1085 -59.42 -56.60 -7.07
CA LEU A 1085 -59.11 -57.75 -7.91
C LEU A 1085 -58.87 -59.02 -7.07
N ASN A 1086 -58.04 -58.93 -6.03
CA ASN A 1086 -57.79 -60.05 -5.12
C ASN A 1086 -59.08 -60.53 -4.43
N ALA A 1087 -59.90 -59.62 -3.93
CA ALA A 1087 -61.19 -59.97 -3.32
C ALA A 1087 -62.15 -60.66 -4.30
N ALA A 1088 -62.13 -60.27 -5.59
CA ALA A 1088 -62.89 -60.94 -6.63
C ALA A 1088 -62.32 -62.33 -6.97
N GLU A 1089 -61.00 -62.50 -6.95
CA GLU A 1089 -60.36 -63.80 -7.18
C GLU A 1089 -60.57 -64.78 -6.03
N ASP A 1090 -60.46 -64.32 -4.78
CA ASP A 1090 -60.73 -65.12 -3.58
C ASP A 1090 -62.22 -65.55 -3.52
N SER A 1091 -63.10 -64.78 -4.15
CA SER A 1091 -64.53 -65.09 -4.28
C SER A 1091 -64.86 -66.14 -5.35
N LYS A 1092 -63.88 -66.65 -6.12
CA LYS A 1092 -64.09 -67.76 -7.08
C LYS A 1092 -64.51 -69.08 -6.40
N CYS A 1093 -64.35 -69.20 -5.09
CA CYS A 1093 -64.80 -70.35 -4.29
C CYS A 1093 -66.14 -70.14 -3.57
N THR A 1094 -66.89 -69.07 -3.91
CA THR A 1094 -68.20 -68.78 -3.31
C THR A 1094 -69.30 -69.68 -3.89
N PRO A 1095 -70.20 -70.26 -3.08
CA PRO A 1095 -71.29 -71.10 -3.58
C PRO A 1095 -72.18 -70.37 -4.61
N LEU A 1096 -72.52 -71.06 -5.71
CA LEU A 1096 -73.28 -70.55 -6.87
C LEU A 1096 -74.57 -69.77 -6.52
N TYR A 1097 -75.19 -70.07 -5.36
CA TYR A 1097 -76.42 -69.41 -4.93
C TYR A 1097 -76.22 -67.95 -4.47
N LEU A 1098 -75.04 -67.59 -3.94
CA LEU A 1098 -74.70 -66.23 -3.55
C LEU A 1098 -74.34 -65.36 -4.76
N GLN A 1099 -73.83 -65.96 -5.84
CA GLN A 1099 -73.56 -65.26 -7.11
C GLN A 1099 -74.84 -64.97 -7.92
N LEU A 1100 -75.85 -65.83 -7.83
CA LEU A 1100 -77.14 -65.65 -8.50
C LEU A 1100 -78.00 -64.52 -7.91
N LEU A 1101 -77.93 -64.28 -6.60
CA LEU A 1101 -78.63 -63.17 -5.93
C LEU A 1101 -78.14 -61.80 -6.42
N HIS A 1102 -76.87 -61.67 -6.80
CA HIS A 1102 -76.28 -60.41 -7.24
C HIS A 1102 -76.56 -60.05 -8.70
N VAL A 1103 -76.86 -61.04 -9.55
CA VAL A 1103 -77.31 -60.80 -10.94
C VAL A 1103 -78.77 -60.31 -10.97
N VAL A 1104 -79.56 -60.61 -9.93
CA VAL A 1104 -80.98 -60.19 -9.83
C VAL A 1104 -81.12 -58.76 -9.30
N ASP A 1105 -80.27 -58.32 -8.38
CA ASP A 1105 -80.30 -56.93 -7.86
C ASP A 1105 -79.76 -55.89 -8.86
N ASN A 1106 -78.96 -56.29 -9.86
CA ASN A 1106 -78.44 -55.39 -10.91
C ASN A 1106 -79.35 -55.27 -12.15
N LEU A 1107 -80.60 -55.78 -12.09
CA LEU A 1107 -81.63 -55.63 -13.13
C LEU A 1107 -82.80 -54.70 -12.74
N SER A 1108 -82.62 -53.86 -11.71
CA SER A 1108 -83.55 -52.77 -11.35
C SER A 1108 -82.96 -51.38 -11.52
#